data_AF-A0A7G9RWR9-F1
#
_entry.id   AF-A0A7G9RWR9-F1
#
_cell.length_a   1.000
_cell.length_b   1.000
_cell.length_c   1.000
_cell.angle_alpha   90.00
_cell.angle_beta   90.00
_cell.angle_gamma   90.00
#
_symmetry.space_group_name_H-M   'P 1'
#
loop_
_entity.id
_entity.type
_entity.pdbx_description
1 polymer ?
#
loop_
_entity_poly.entity_id
_entity_poly.type
_entity_poly.pdbx_seq_one_letter_code
_entity_poly.pdbx_strand_id
1 'polypeptide(L)'
;MKKTSIVLTCIALLSSGTYLSVNAQTENVNAEQTLVETKEENQVPVEKTQLISNTETQENLELEMNEESEPINNEEFKAVEEAVSTIASAEIAPVETELELKDKLNSAQDDAVIIIKGGITLQLTSPLIVNSGKMTSLTIKSSDGQPVTLKNNIGQRHIQIIGDNDTNIKFEYITLSGNEDAIGGGILYDTNHSHKLTGLTIANNTIKFSAWEEGFIKVKTQNSKFTLENVNFENNKIINWKDGTGAAVLLFDTKNVEIQLNNINFNQNITANQQGSPIVAYLSDGSLNANNVTMNQNKGAGYSGGLYFSGRGNARFDLTNSKFEGNIADYQGGALGVSLKNQSVAYVSNTTFEGNFGKRGGGAILAEMESDASVFEIENSKFVNNKTSRLDYNHETGVETGEQSEGGAVSIIQKSNSGNIKIGKSQFSNNESHSGGALYIRLDSNAETQTLITDSIFENNTADFRGGALQLNNNDTPNVSYTIKDTIIRGNVNTGKDFGPGYYEGGQGGGIYIDDLQDNFAALKLENTTFDDNHSPFPLVWHYDSQVEDALNQGYRDNVINSTTTTKPYDRFIESYDNVYNGDDVFYDYSALTYYHIADENINVENYNAKQYVFSLVNQLNVKPIDPIAKGYKFLGWYTEENEKWDFEASKTTENIVNLYARFEEEKEYTVQFDSQGGTLVDSIQNIKENSRITQPESPLREGYSFTGWYTDTTLSTPWIFEEDVVTDNLVLYAAWSKNPEIRFNVTFDSNGGSLIEGYKNITRGSLIEKPLNPTKEGYKFIGWSKSIELDSLWQFDNETVTKDIILYAKWEKNDPVDPVDPVDPVDPVDPIDPVKPVEPTDPVEQDDKTIKVEKTDELPSTGINDPQAIQVIIILSGFLLVITSLKSKRNSQN
;
A
#
# COMPACT_ATOMS: atom_id res chain seq x y z
N MET A 1 47.27 44.49 82.75
CA MET A 1 48.05 45.09 81.64
C MET A 1 47.53 44.46 80.34
N LYS A 2 47.34 45.17 79.22
CA LYS A 2 48.26 45.24 78.04
C LYS A 2 48.95 43.87 77.73
N LYS A 3 48.95 43.30 76.52
CA LYS A 3 48.62 43.75 75.12
C LYS A 3 48.03 42.54 74.32
N THR A 4 47.50 42.59 73.07
CA THR A 4 46.73 43.58 72.26
C THR A 4 46.56 43.07 70.80
N SER A 5 45.38 43.28 70.18
CA SER A 5 45.06 43.22 68.72
C SER A 5 44.96 41.83 68.04
N ILE A 6 44.16 41.61 66.96
CA ILE A 6 43.17 42.46 66.23
C ILE A 6 42.07 41.56 65.58
N VAL A 7 40.83 42.05 65.39
CA VAL A 7 39.66 41.26 64.92
C VAL A 7 38.60 42.14 64.16
N LEU A 8 37.98 41.59 63.09
CA LEU A 8 36.77 42.05 62.32
C LEU A 8 36.85 43.43 61.57
N THR A 9 35.98 43.81 60.61
CA THR A 9 34.59 43.38 60.23
C THR A 9 34.30 43.48 58.71
N CYS A 10 33.13 43.00 58.25
CA CYS A 10 32.66 42.91 56.85
C CYS A 10 31.65 44.02 56.41
N ILE A 11 31.05 43.84 55.21
CA ILE A 11 29.71 44.28 54.68
C ILE A 11 29.74 45.05 53.33
N ALA A 12 28.73 44.82 52.50
CA ALA A 12 28.63 45.14 51.06
C ALA A 12 27.72 46.36 50.72
N LEU A 13 27.60 46.71 49.43
CA LEU A 13 26.43 47.39 48.85
C LEU A 13 26.35 47.26 47.30
N LEU A 14 25.23 47.70 46.71
CA LEU A 14 24.78 47.43 45.33
C LEU A 14 24.93 48.62 44.37
N SER A 15 24.78 48.31 43.07
CA SER A 15 23.93 49.01 42.06
C SER A 15 24.55 49.89 40.95
N SER A 16 23.96 49.73 39.76
CA SER A 16 23.88 50.64 38.58
C SER A 16 25.16 50.89 37.75
N GLY A 17 25.01 50.88 36.41
CA GLY A 17 26.14 51.07 35.47
C GLY A 17 25.88 50.75 33.99
N THR A 18 24.67 50.94 33.46
CA THR A 18 24.43 50.86 31.99
C THR A 18 25.05 52.04 31.24
N TYR A 19 25.67 51.83 30.07
CA TYR A 19 25.32 52.60 28.84
C TYR A 19 26.05 52.18 27.54
N LEU A 20 25.25 52.05 26.48
CA LEU A 20 25.49 52.37 25.06
C LEU A 20 26.62 51.74 24.22
N SER A 21 26.26 51.51 22.96
CA SER A 21 27.10 51.10 21.83
C SER A 21 27.46 52.27 20.90
N VAL A 22 28.52 52.13 20.11
CA VAL A 22 28.76 52.89 18.86
C VAL A 22 29.44 51.98 17.83
N ASN A 23 29.03 52.07 16.57
CA ASN A 23 29.59 51.33 15.43
C ASN A 23 30.95 51.88 14.94
N ALA A 24 31.75 51.00 14.32
CA ALA A 24 32.60 51.36 13.17
C ALA A 24 32.77 50.14 12.25
N GLN A 25 32.56 50.33 10.94
CA GLN A 25 32.85 49.35 9.88
C GLN A 25 34.15 49.70 9.15
N THR A 26 34.85 48.70 8.62
CA THR A 26 35.65 48.69 7.37
C THR A 26 36.19 47.26 7.22
N GLU A 27 35.63 46.43 6.34
CA GLU A 27 35.82 46.35 4.87
C GLU A 27 36.98 45.41 4.44
N ASN A 28 36.78 44.76 3.29
CA ASN A 28 37.60 43.67 2.76
C ASN A 28 38.97 44.14 2.23
N VAL A 29 39.89 43.19 2.00
CA VAL A 29 40.33 42.78 0.65
C VAL A 29 41.02 41.40 0.72
N ASN A 30 41.12 40.74 -0.45
CA ASN A 30 41.23 39.30 -0.65
C ASN A 30 42.67 38.80 -0.99
N ALA A 31 42.82 37.47 -0.94
CA ALA A 31 43.66 36.61 -1.80
C ALA A 31 45.20 36.51 -1.64
N GLU A 32 45.64 35.23 -1.60
CA GLU A 32 46.87 34.65 -2.22
C GLU A 32 48.27 35.04 -1.66
N GLN A 33 49.35 34.23 -1.79
CA GLN A 33 49.66 33.27 -2.87
C GLN A 33 50.67 32.15 -2.48
N THR A 34 50.58 31.00 -3.17
CA THR A 34 51.63 29.94 -3.39
C THR A 34 52.43 29.30 -2.23
N LEU A 35 52.11 28.03 -1.97
CA LEU A 35 53.08 26.94 -1.77
C LEU A 35 53.52 26.35 -3.16
N VAL A 36 54.20 25.18 -3.21
CA VAL A 36 54.72 24.44 -4.40
C VAL A 36 56.16 24.91 -4.80
N GLU A 37 57.20 24.07 -4.98
CA GLU A 37 57.32 22.59 -5.06
C GLU A 37 58.74 22.03 -4.73
N THR A 38 58.89 20.70 -4.86
CA THR A 38 60.11 19.85 -4.92
C THR A 38 60.78 19.47 -3.58
N LYS A 39 61.28 18.24 -3.37
CA LYS A 39 61.38 17.07 -4.28
C LYS A 39 61.29 15.71 -3.55
N GLU A 40 61.09 14.65 -4.33
CA GLU A 40 60.85 13.26 -3.90
C GLU A 40 62.13 12.53 -3.42
N GLU A 41 61.98 11.51 -2.56
CA GLU A 41 62.48 10.16 -2.86
C GLU A 41 61.70 9.07 -2.09
N ASN A 42 61.94 7.78 -2.40
CA ASN A 42 60.91 6.72 -2.42
C ASN A 42 61.03 5.61 -1.34
N GLN A 43 59.94 4.82 -1.18
CA GLN A 43 59.80 3.48 -0.52
C GLN A 43 59.85 3.42 1.04
N VAL A 44 58.85 2.96 1.83
CA VAL A 44 57.86 1.82 1.80
C VAL A 44 58.51 0.47 2.19
N PRO A 45 57.92 -0.46 3.02
CA PRO A 45 56.56 -0.55 3.62
C PRO A 45 56.41 -0.90 5.15
N VAL A 46 55.28 -0.46 5.74
CA VAL A 46 54.21 -1.21 6.49
C VAL A 46 54.52 -2.45 7.37
N GLU A 47 54.06 -2.46 8.64
CA GLU A 47 53.09 -3.48 9.15
C GLU A 47 52.24 -3.01 10.36
N LYS A 48 51.23 -3.82 10.76
CA LYS A 48 50.16 -3.49 11.73
C LYS A 48 50.26 -4.34 13.02
N THR A 49 49.76 -3.81 14.14
CA THR A 49 49.32 -4.63 15.29
C THR A 49 48.10 -4.02 15.98
N GLN A 50 47.28 -4.83 16.67
CA GLN A 50 46.04 -4.42 17.35
C GLN A 50 45.82 -5.26 18.64
N LEU A 51 45.02 -4.73 19.57
CA LEU A 51 44.28 -5.41 20.66
C LEU A 51 45.02 -5.93 21.94
N ILE A 52 44.75 -5.23 23.06
CA ILE A 52 44.25 -5.72 24.38
C ILE A 52 44.97 -6.88 25.12
N SER A 53 45.46 -6.58 26.34
CA SER A 53 45.19 -7.36 27.58
C SER A 53 45.62 -6.61 28.87
N ASN A 54 45.10 -7.04 30.04
CA ASN A 54 45.48 -6.58 31.39
C ASN A 54 46.35 -7.64 32.09
N THR A 55 47.29 -7.25 32.99
CA THR A 55 47.41 -7.76 34.40
C THR A 55 48.55 -7.14 35.23
N GLU A 56 48.21 -6.76 36.48
CA GLU A 56 48.90 -6.97 37.77
C GLU A 56 50.39 -6.67 38.10
N THR A 57 50.60 -6.57 39.43
CA THR A 57 51.83 -6.69 40.26
C THR A 57 52.77 -5.48 40.48
N GLN A 58 53.30 -5.44 41.71
CA GLN A 58 54.23 -4.45 42.28
C GLN A 58 55.66 -5.00 42.29
N GLU A 59 56.67 -4.13 42.27
CA GLU A 59 57.94 -4.41 42.96
C GLU A 59 58.63 -3.11 43.46
N ASN A 60 59.62 -3.29 44.33
CA ASN A 60 60.13 -2.28 45.27
C ASN A 60 61.09 -1.25 44.65
N LEU A 61 61.18 -0.08 45.30
CA LEU A 61 62.46 0.62 45.44
C LEU A 61 62.69 0.99 46.91
N GLU A 62 63.79 0.48 47.47
CA GLU A 62 64.28 0.88 48.78
C GLU A 62 65.11 2.17 48.66
N LEU A 63 65.04 3.04 49.66
CA LEU A 63 65.98 4.14 49.87
C LEU A 63 66.36 4.18 51.35
N GLU A 64 67.62 3.92 51.65
CA GLU A 64 68.13 3.91 53.03
C GLU A 64 68.12 5.31 53.65
N MET A 65 67.87 5.35 54.96
CA MET A 65 67.90 6.56 55.78
C MET A 65 69.33 7.05 56.03
N ASN A 66 69.46 8.32 56.39
CA ASN A 66 70.52 8.78 57.28
C ASN A 66 69.86 9.54 58.44
N GLU A 67 70.25 9.25 59.67
CA GLU A 67 69.64 9.75 60.90
C GLU A 67 70.25 11.09 61.33
N GLU A 68 69.50 11.90 62.09
CA GLU A 68 70.04 12.57 63.29
C GLU A 68 68.94 13.17 64.21
N SER A 69 69.22 13.19 65.52
CA SER A 69 68.56 13.96 66.61
C SER A 69 67.16 13.55 67.16
N GLU A 70 67.21 12.64 68.14
CA GLU A 70 66.50 12.63 69.45
C GLU A 70 64.94 12.53 69.57
N PRO A 71 64.43 11.95 70.69
CA PRO A 71 63.08 11.39 70.74
C PRO A 71 62.00 12.31 71.32
N ILE A 72 60.85 12.38 70.65
CA ILE A 72 59.58 12.85 71.22
C ILE A 72 58.89 11.67 71.95
N ASN A 73 58.18 11.95 73.04
CA ASN A 73 57.57 10.92 73.88
C ASN A 73 56.50 10.11 73.13
N ASN A 74 56.78 8.83 72.87
CA ASN A 74 55.99 8.01 71.96
C ASN A 74 54.66 7.51 72.56
N GLU A 75 54.42 7.72 73.87
CA GLU A 75 53.11 7.44 74.48
C GLU A 75 52.05 8.49 74.12
N GLU A 76 52.41 9.79 74.01
CA GLU A 76 51.45 10.82 73.61
C GLU A 76 51.10 10.70 72.12
N PHE A 77 52.07 10.35 71.27
CA PHE A 77 51.80 10.11 69.84
C PHE A 77 50.93 8.86 69.63
N LYS A 78 51.17 7.77 70.37
CA LYS A 78 50.26 6.61 70.34
C LYS A 78 48.87 6.91 70.88
N ALA A 79 48.76 7.68 71.96
CA ALA A 79 47.45 8.10 72.47
C ALA A 79 46.69 8.97 71.45
N VAL A 80 47.39 9.76 70.65
CA VAL A 80 46.81 10.53 69.53
C VAL A 80 46.48 9.64 68.33
N GLU A 81 47.31 8.66 67.95
CA GLU A 81 46.97 7.71 66.88
C GLU A 81 45.80 6.79 67.26
N GLU A 82 45.76 6.24 68.48
CA GLU A 82 44.63 5.45 68.97
C GLU A 82 43.37 6.31 69.12
N ALA A 83 43.49 7.57 69.57
CA ALA A 83 42.35 8.49 69.59
C ALA A 83 41.85 8.84 68.18
N VAL A 84 42.74 9.17 67.24
CA VAL A 84 42.38 9.48 65.84
C VAL A 84 41.80 8.26 65.14
N SER A 85 42.34 7.05 65.37
CA SER A 85 41.76 5.79 64.91
C SER A 85 40.37 5.55 65.49
N THR A 86 40.19 5.76 66.80
CA THR A 86 38.89 5.58 67.48
C THR A 86 37.85 6.62 67.04
N ILE A 87 38.30 7.83 66.68
CA ILE A 87 37.45 8.89 66.11
C ILE A 87 37.13 8.62 64.62
N ALA A 88 38.05 7.98 63.88
CA ALA A 88 37.88 7.64 62.46
C ALA A 88 37.01 6.40 62.20
N SER A 89 36.83 5.50 63.18
CA SER A 89 35.98 4.31 63.04
C SER A 89 34.96 4.12 64.17
N ALA A 90 34.26 5.20 64.55
CA ALA A 90 32.91 5.04 65.04
C ALA A 90 32.04 4.52 63.88
N GLU A 91 31.86 3.19 63.78
CA GLU A 91 30.92 2.61 62.81
C GLU A 91 29.54 3.24 63.02
N ILE A 92 29.12 4.11 62.10
CA ILE A 92 27.80 4.74 62.13
C ILE A 92 26.81 3.63 61.82
N ALA A 93 26.32 2.98 62.88
CA ALA A 93 25.43 1.82 62.79
C ALA A 93 24.35 2.07 61.73
N PRO A 94 24.26 1.21 60.70
CA PRO A 94 23.38 1.46 59.57
C PRO A 94 21.94 1.47 60.08
N VAL A 95 21.14 2.40 59.56
CA VAL A 95 19.72 2.50 59.90
C VAL A 95 19.02 1.19 59.52
N GLU A 96 18.31 0.59 60.47
CA GLU A 96 17.46 -0.58 60.26
C GLU A 96 15.96 -0.25 60.43
N THR A 97 15.61 0.89 61.05
CA THR A 97 14.20 1.28 61.27
C THR A 97 13.84 2.68 60.77
N GLU A 98 12.55 2.91 60.54
CA GLU A 98 12.02 4.22 60.14
C GLU A 98 12.28 5.32 61.19
N LEU A 99 12.24 4.95 62.48
CA LEU A 99 12.46 5.88 63.59
C LEU A 99 13.90 6.40 63.60
N GLU A 100 14.88 5.50 63.48
CA GLU A 100 16.30 5.86 63.33
C GLU A 100 16.56 6.75 62.11
N LEU A 101 15.87 6.53 61.00
CA LEU A 101 15.98 7.37 59.81
C LEU A 101 15.52 8.81 60.09
N LYS A 102 14.36 8.96 60.73
CA LYS A 102 13.79 10.26 61.10
C LYS A 102 14.66 10.97 62.15
N ASP A 103 15.17 10.25 63.15
CA ASP A 103 16.02 10.85 64.19
C ASP A 103 17.37 11.32 63.62
N LYS A 104 18.00 10.55 62.73
CA LYS A 104 19.19 11.02 62.00
C LYS A 104 18.87 12.25 61.15
N LEU A 105 17.78 12.27 60.39
CA LEU A 105 17.34 13.45 59.60
C LEU A 105 17.06 14.70 60.46
N ASN A 106 16.42 14.54 61.63
CA ASN A 106 16.14 15.64 62.55
C ASN A 106 17.43 16.27 63.13
N SER A 107 18.43 15.43 63.38
CA SER A 107 19.74 15.82 63.93
C SER A 107 20.74 16.34 62.90
N ALA A 108 20.59 15.98 61.63
CA ALA A 108 21.50 16.33 60.54
C ALA A 108 21.69 17.86 60.37
N GLN A 109 22.93 18.28 60.13
CA GLN A 109 23.37 19.65 59.85
C GLN A 109 24.41 19.61 58.71
N ASP A 110 24.68 20.76 58.08
CA ASP A 110 25.76 20.97 57.11
C ASP A 110 25.76 19.91 55.97
N ASP A 111 26.86 19.17 55.77
CA ASP A 111 26.97 18.09 54.79
C ASP A 111 26.73 16.72 55.45
N ALA A 112 25.46 16.33 55.51
CA ALA A 112 25.01 15.15 56.25
C ALA A 112 25.10 13.84 55.44
N VAL A 113 25.54 12.75 56.09
CA VAL A 113 25.56 11.40 55.49
C VAL A 113 24.79 10.41 56.37
N ILE A 114 23.78 9.76 55.79
CA ILE A 114 22.96 8.72 56.43
C ILE A 114 23.16 7.41 55.70
N ILE A 115 23.63 6.39 56.42
CA ILE A 115 23.77 5.02 55.92
C ILE A 115 22.59 4.19 56.42
N ILE A 116 21.92 3.49 55.49
CA ILE A 116 20.81 2.55 55.74
C ILE A 116 21.29 1.15 55.36
N LYS A 117 20.89 0.13 56.12
CA LYS A 117 21.26 -1.27 55.86
C LYS A 117 20.71 -1.74 54.52
N GLY A 118 21.57 -2.32 53.69
CA GLY A 118 21.21 -2.78 52.34
C GLY A 118 20.14 -3.88 52.33
N GLY A 119 19.37 -3.92 51.24
CA GLY A 119 18.35 -4.96 50.99
C GLY A 119 17.07 -4.85 51.83
N ILE A 120 16.96 -3.89 52.76
CA ILE A 120 15.77 -3.74 53.61
C ILE A 120 14.66 -2.95 52.89
N THR A 121 13.42 -3.14 53.36
CA THR A 121 12.30 -2.24 53.04
C THR A 121 11.83 -1.51 54.30
N LEU A 122 12.08 -0.20 54.37
CA LEU A 122 11.52 0.66 55.42
C LEU A 122 10.10 1.07 55.03
N GLN A 123 9.13 0.76 55.89
CA GLN A 123 7.75 1.20 55.71
C GLN A 123 7.60 2.62 56.27
N LEU A 124 7.18 3.58 55.45
CA LEU A 124 6.99 4.96 55.86
C LEU A 124 5.58 5.19 56.42
N THR A 125 5.51 5.69 57.66
CA THR A 125 4.32 6.06 58.42
C THR A 125 4.09 7.58 58.47
N SER A 126 5.08 8.38 58.08
CA SER A 126 4.97 9.82 57.81
C SER A 126 6.00 10.21 56.72
N PRO A 127 5.95 11.43 56.15
CA PRO A 127 7.00 11.87 55.24
C PRO A 127 8.34 11.95 55.97
N LEU A 128 9.43 11.75 55.23
CA LEU A 128 10.78 12.06 55.70
C LEU A 128 11.01 13.57 55.56
N ILE A 129 11.31 14.25 56.67
CA ILE A 129 11.52 15.70 56.69
C ILE A 129 12.99 15.99 56.39
N VAL A 130 13.26 16.77 55.34
CA VAL A 130 14.59 17.28 55.00
C VAL A 130 14.61 18.79 55.21
N ASN A 131 15.53 19.28 56.03
CA ASN A 131 15.58 20.70 56.40
C ASN A 131 16.75 21.41 55.69
N SER A 132 16.48 22.06 54.56
CA SER A 132 17.46 22.87 53.82
C SER A 132 17.98 24.02 54.66
N GLY A 133 17.13 24.61 55.51
CA GLY A 133 17.49 25.62 56.52
C GLY A 133 18.55 25.19 57.53
N LYS A 134 18.99 23.92 57.48
CA LYS A 134 20.00 23.29 58.35
C LYS A 134 21.15 22.60 57.60
N MET A 135 21.05 22.36 56.30
CA MET A 135 21.94 21.46 55.56
C MET A 135 22.32 22.05 54.19
N THR A 136 23.62 21.97 53.84
CA THR A 136 24.14 22.26 52.50
C THR A 136 24.05 21.04 51.58
N SER A 137 24.21 19.84 52.14
CA SER A 137 23.96 18.59 51.43
C SER A 137 23.47 17.46 52.33
N LEU A 138 22.83 16.48 51.70
CA LEU A 138 22.32 15.27 52.36
C LEU A 138 22.55 14.07 51.45
N THR A 139 23.42 13.14 51.86
CA THR A 139 23.61 11.84 51.20
C THR A 139 22.90 10.74 51.97
N ILE A 140 21.98 10.02 51.33
CA ILE A 140 21.33 8.82 51.87
C ILE A 140 21.75 7.61 51.04
N LYS A 141 22.41 6.62 51.66
CA LYS A 141 22.98 5.48 50.93
C LYS A 141 22.79 4.13 51.60
N SER A 142 22.79 3.07 50.78
CA SER A 142 22.96 1.69 51.23
C SER A 142 24.33 1.46 51.90
N SER A 143 24.39 0.52 52.85
CA SER A 143 25.62 0.09 53.54
C SER A 143 26.58 -0.71 52.67
N ASP A 144 26.06 -1.44 51.68
CA ASP A 144 26.76 -2.50 50.94
C ASP A 144 26.43 -2.52 49.44
N GLY A 145 25.63 -1.56 48.97
CA GLY A 145 25.17 -1.45 47.59
C GLY A 145 23.92 -2.29 47.25
N GLN A 146 23.40 -3.10 48.17
CA GLN A 146 22.10 -3.74 47.97
C GLN A 146 20.98 -2.68 48.05
N PRO A 147 20.00 -2.67 47.11
CA PRO A 147 18.94 -1.67 47.09
C PRO A 147 18.15 -1.57 48.40
N VAL A 148 17.91 -0.35 48.86
CA VAL A 148 17.05 -0.05 50.01
C VAL A 148 15.74 0.54 49.50
N THR A 149 14.61 -0.06 49.89
CA THR A 149 13.29 0.45 49.48
C THR A 149 12.66 1.26 50.61
N LEU A 150 12.39 2.54 50.35
CA LEU A 150 11.58 3.41 51.20
C LEU A 150 10.14 3.32 50.71
N LYS A 151 9.35 2.42 51.30
CA LYS A 151 7.98 2.15 50.86
C LYS A 151 6.97 3.00 51.63
N ASN A 152 6.32 3.94 50.97
CA ASN A 152 5.23 4.71 51.54
C ASN A 152 3.87 4.00 51.32
N ASN A 153 3.15 3.71 52.41
CA ASN A 153 1.87 3.00 52.36
C ASN A 153 0.63 3.89 52.60
N ILE A 154 0.80 5.22 52.76
CA ILE A 154 -0.30 6.15 53.04
C ILE A 154 -0.24 7.38 52.12
N GLY A 155 -1.32 8.16 52.04
CA GLY A 155 -1.53 9.16 50.99
C GLY A 155 -0.74 10.47 51.08
N GLN A 156 0.59 10.39 51.10
CA GLN A 156 1.52 11.48 51.42
C GLN A 156 2.78 11.47 50.53
N ARG A 157 3.64 12.49 50.67
CA ARG A 157 4.99 12.52 50.06
C ARG A 157 5.91 11.49 50.73
N HIS A 158 6.87 10.95 49.98
CA HIS A 158 8.00 10.22 50.56
C HIS A 158 8.90 11.18 51.35
N ILE A 159 9.18 12.36 50.76
CA ILE A 159 10.09 13.35 51.32
C ILE A 159 9.43 14.73 51.23
N GLN A 160 9.46 15.46 52.34
CA GLN A 160 9.03 16.84 52.41
C GLN A 160 10.24 17.71 52.77
N ILE A 161 10.57 18.65 51.89
CA ILE A 161 11.65 19.62 52.09
C ILE A 161 11.07 20.85 52.82
N ILE A 162 11.79 21.37 53.80
CA ILE A 162 11.43 22.58 54.56
C ILE A 162 12.65 23.49 54.73
N GLY A 163 12.42 24.80 54.73
CA GLY A 163 13.47 25.82 54.89
C GLY A 163 13.87 26.50 53.58
N ASP A 164 14.64 27.58 53.73
CA ASP A 164 14.95 28.56 52.68
C ASP A 164 16.46 28.71 52.49
N ASN A 165 17.11 27.62 52.06
CA ASN A 165 18.49 27.59 51.56
C ASN A 165 18.54 26.72 50.29
N ASP A 166 19.62 26.86 49.52
CA ASP A 166 20.02 25.89 48.50
C ASP A 166 20.36 24.53 49.14
N THR A 167 20.12 23.41 48.45
CA THR A 167 20.43 22.06 48.99
C THR A 167 20.75 21.01 47.92
N ASN A 168 21.77 20.19 48.18
CA ASN A 168 22.15 19.05 47.35
C ASN A 168 21.73 17.73 48.01
N ILE A 169 20.72 17.03 47.49
CA ILE A 169 20.29 15.72 47.99
C ILE A 169 20.82 14.61 47.06
N LYS A 170 21.63 13.72 47.61
CA LYS A 170 22.19 12.55 46.91
C LYS A 170 21.63 11.25 47.48
N PHE A 171 21.27 10.34 46.59
CA PHE A 171 20.91 8.97 46.89
C PHE A 171 21.92 8.01 46.28
N GLU A 172 22.16 6.88 46.94
CA GLU A 172 22.96 5.78 46.41
C GLU A 172 22.27 4.45 46.75
N TYR A 173 21.76 3.75 45.72
CA TYR A 173 21.00 2.50 45.84
C TYR A 173 19.70 2.62 46.67
N ILE A 174 19.01 3.76 46.58
CA ILE A 174 17.73 4.01 47.28
C ILE A 174 16.57 4.07 46.29
N THR A 175 15.49 3.34 46.59
CA THR A 175 14.27 3.26 45.79
C THR A 175 13.05 3.79 46.56
N LEU A 176 12.26 4.67 45.95
CA LEU A 176 10.97 5.15 46.50
C LEU A 176 9.80 4.39 45.86
N SER A 177 8.88 3.84 46.67
CA SER A 177 7.81 2.93 46.19
C SER A 177 6.53 2.93 47.04
N GLY A 178 5.44 2.32 46.52
CA GLY A 178 4.31 1.84 47.34
C GLY A 178 2.99 2.63 47.31
N ASN A 179 2.92 3.76 46.58
CA ASN A 179 1.85 4.76 46.67
C ASN A 179 0.46 4.37 46.06
N GLU A 180 0.01 3.12 46.15
CA GLU A 180 -1.15 2.60 45.38
C GLU A 180 -2.46 3.43 45.51
N ASP A 181 -2.70 4.09 46.64
CA ASP A 181 -3.85 5.00 46.87
C ASP A 181 -3.46 6.44 47.29
N ALA A 182 -2.26 6.92 46.92
CA ALA A 182 -1.76 8.20 47.42
C ALA A 182 -2.20 9.45 46.64
N ILE A 183 -2.56 10.50 47.38
CA ILE A 183 -3.05 11.79 46.85
C ILE A 183 -1.90 12.71 46.39
N GLY A 184 -0.66 12.45 46.79
CA GLY A 184 0.53 13.17 46.28
C GLY A 184 1.83 12.55 46.78
N GLY A 185 2.46 11.69 45.97
CA GLY A 185 3.67 10.93 46.32
C GLY A 185 4.99 11.66 46.03
N GLY A 186 6.13 11.05 46.39
CA GLY A 186 7.45 11.55 45.96
C GLY A 186 7.97 12.76 46.77
N ILE A 187 8.46 13.80 46.06
CA ILE A 187 9.19 14.96 46.60
C ILE A 187 8.62 16.26 46.00
N LEU A 188 8.49 17.30 46.83
CA LEU A 188 8.11 18.65 46.42
C LEU A 188 9.24 19.65 46.73
N TYR A 189 9.61 20.44 45.74
CA TYR A 189 10.45 21.63 45.85
C TYR A 189 9.57 22.86 45.54
N ASP A 190 9.10 23.59 46.57
CA ASP A 190 8.34 24.84 46.44
C ASP A 190 9.09 25.94 47.22
N THR A 191 10.20 26.42 46.65
CA THR A 191 11.12 27.42 47.26
C THR A 191 11.79 28.24 46.16
N ASN A 192 12.26 29.45 46.44
CA ASN A 192 13.03 30.27 45.49
C ASN A 192 14.56 30.05 45.60
N HIS A 193 14.96 28.84 45.98
CA HIS A 193 16.35 28.44 46.19
C HIS A 193 16.78 27.38 45.16
N SER A 194 18.09 27.21 45.00
CA SER A 194 18.67 26.30 44.02
C SER A 194 18.86 24.90 44.62
N HIS A 195 18.39 23.87 43.91
CA HIS A 195 18.40 22.49 44.43
C HIS A 195 18.95 21.50 43.43
N LYS A 196 19.67 20.50 43.95
CA LYS A 196 20.16 19.37 43.18
C LYS A 196 19.68 18.06 43.79
N LEU A 197 19.24 17.14 42.94
CA LEU A 197 18.82 15.79 43.29
C LEU A 197 19.55 14.77 42.42
N THR A 198 20.17 13.76 43.04
CA THR A 198 21.03 12.81 42.31
C THR A 198 20.86 11.36 42.78
N GLY A 199 20.90 10.39 41.86
CA GLY A 199 21.13 8.96 42.19
C GLY A 199 19.93 8.18 42.74
N LEU A 200 18.71 8.62 42.42
CA LEU A 200 17.46 8.12 42.98
C LEU A 200 16.72 7.17 42.02
N THR A 201 16.13 6.10 42.53
CA THR A 201 15.12 5.32 41.79
C THR A 201 13.73 5.58 42.35
N ILE A 202 12.74 5.79 41.47
CA ILE A 202 11.33 5.93 41.81
C ILE A 202 10.60 4.83 41.04
N ALA A 203 10.11 3.79 41.73
CA ALA A 203 9.64 2.58 41.07
C ALA A 203 8.35 2.00 41.66
N ASN A 204 7.49 1.47 40.78
CA ASN A 204 6.24 0.78 41.12
C ASN A 204 5.31 1.61 42.03
N ASN A 205 5.21 2.91 41.75
CA ASN A 205 4.28 3.81 42.44
C ASN A 205 3.01 4.03 41.62
N THR A 206 1.86 4.19 42.29
CA THR A 206 0.73 4.93 41.70
C THR A 206 0.65 6.34 42.32
N ILE A 207 0.01 7.32 41.70
CA ILE A 207 -0.58 8.50 42.37
C ILE A 207 -2.03 8.62 41.86
N LYS A 208 -2.97 8.80 42.80
CA LYS A 208 -4.40 9.05 42.55
C LYS A 208 -4.77 10.38 43.20
N PHE A 209 -4.74 11.46 42.42
CA PHE A 209 -4.90 12.82 42.93
C PHE A 209 -6.17 13.51 42.41
N SER A 210 -6.63 14.52 43.15
CA SER A 210 -7.76 15.39 42.81
C SER A 210 -7.37 16.86 42.60
N ALA A 211 -6.09 17.18 42.79
CA ALA A 211 -5.54 18.49 42.44
C ALA A 211 -5.46 18.67 40.91
N TRP A 212 -5.32 19.91 40.45
CA TRP A 212 -5.11 20.18 39.03
C TRP A 212 -3.73 19.70 38.53
N GLU A 213 -2.74 19.57 39.41
CA GLU A 213 -1.32 19.50 39.02
C GLU A 213 -0.50 18.71 40.06
N GLU A 214 0.00 17.52 39.70
CA GLU A 214 0.80 16.70 40.63
C GLU A 214 1.87 15.82 39.93
N GLY A 215 2.91 15.44 40.67
CA GLY A 215 3.91 14.48 40.22
C GLY A 215 4.83 13.92 41.30
N PHE A 216 5.70 12.97 40.93
CA PHE A 216 6.68 12.37 41.87
C PHE A 216 7.82 13.31 42.22
N ILE A 217 8.23 14.16 41.29
CA ILE A 217 9.14 15.29 41.56
C ILE A 217 8.43 16.52 41.05
N LYS A 218 7.82 17.28 41.97
CA LYS A 218 7.18 18.56 41.64
C LYS A 218 8.14 19.69 42.00
N VAL A 219 8.42 20.56 41.04
CA VAL A 219 9.32 21.71 41.17
C VAL A 219 8.57 22.99 40.83
N LYS A 220 8.59 23.93 41.78
CA LYS A 220 8.05 25.28 41.68
C LYS A 220 9.05 26.23 42.33
N THR A 221 9.59 27.14 41.54
CA THR A 221 10.73 27.97 41.93
C THR A 221 10.91 29.13 40.95
N GLN A 222 11.54 30.23 41.37
CA GLN A 222 11.76 31.41 40.54
C GLN A 222 13.14 32.01 40.80
N ASN A 223 13.82 32.47 39.72
CA ASN A 223 15.15 33.10 39.77
C ASN A 223 16.26 32.20 40.39
N SER A 224 16.23 30.91 40.07
CA SER A 224 17.00 29.84 40.73
C SER A 224 17.48 28.77 39.74
N LYS A 225 18.14 27.73 40.25
CA LYS A 225 18.52 26.54 39.47
C LYS A 225 17.96 25.25 40.06
N PHE A 226 17.36 24.39 39.23
CA PHE A 226 17.05 23.01 39.61
C PHE A 226 17.86 22.02 38.78
N THR A 227 18.41 20.98 39.41
CA THR A 227 19.27 20.00 38.74
C THR A 227 18.91 18.58 39.15
N LEU A 228 18.48 17.76 38.19
CA LEU A 228 18.21 16.34 38.36
C LEU A 228 19.28 15.53 37.63
N GLU A 229 19.90 14.55 38.30
CA GLU A 229 20.98 13.75 37.70
C GLU A 229 20.91 12.27 38.06
N ASN A 230 21.08 11.38 37.08
CA ASN A 230 21.17 9.93 37.32
C ASN A 230 19.94 9.40 38.09
N VAL A 231 18.73 9.67 37.58
CA VAL A 231 17.46 9.30 38.23
C VAL A 231 16.65 8.39 37.32
N ASN A 232 16.15 7.29 37.90
CA ASN A 232 15.37 6.27 37.19
C ASN A 232 13.91 6.29 37.64
N PHE A 233 13.00 6.19 36.68
CA PHE A 233 11.55 6.08 36.87
C PHE A 233 11.04 4.80 36.22
N GLU A 234 10.57 3.85 37.01
CA GLU A 234 10.19 2.50 36.52
C GLU A 234 8.76 2.14 36.91
N ASN A 235 7.93 1.75 35.94
CA ASN A 235 6.58 1.21 36.14
C ASN A 235 5.63 2.13 36.96
N ASN A 236 5.87 3.44 37.00
CA ASN A 236 5.03 4.33 37.79
C ASN A 236 3.77 4.75 37.04
N LYS A 237 2.65 4.90 37.76
CA LYS A 237 1.33 5.22 37.20
C LYS A 237 0.74 6.47 37.83
N ILE A 238 0.34 7.45 37.04
CA ILE A 238 -0.20 8.74 37.50
C ILE A 238 -1.63 8.88 36.97
N ILE A 239 -2.58 9.14 37.86
CA ILE A 239 -4.02 9.10 37.58
C ILE A 239 -4.71 10.30 38.26
N ASN A 240 -5.44 11.09 37.47
CA ASN A 240 -6.30 12.19 37.93
C ASN A 240 -7.77 11.91 37.58
N TRP A 241 -8.70 12.61 38.23
CA TRP A 241 -10.14 12.36 38.15
C TRP A 241 -10.82 12.88 36.87
N LYS A 242 -10.14 13.70 36.04
CA LYS A 242 -10.33 13.77 34.57
C LYS A 242 -9.38 14.73 33.84
N ASP A 243 -9.22 15.96 34.33
CA ASP A 243 -8.80 17.08 33.46
C ASP A 243 -7.40 17.66 33.74
N GLY A 244 -6.83 17.43 34.93
CA GLY A 244 -5.60 18.10 35.37
C GLY A 244 -4.28 17.42 34.96
N THR A 245 -3.24 18.24 34.79
CA THR A 245 -1.83 17.86 34.55
C THR A 245 -1.32 16.82 35.54
N GLY A 246 -0.66 15.77 35.05
CA GLY A 246 0.04 14.80 35.89
C GLY A 246 1.28 14.25 35.22
N ALA A 247 2.43 14.34 35.90
CA ALA A 247 3.72 13.94 35.37
C ALA A 247 4.57 13.23 36.43
N ALA A 248 5.61 12.50 36.03
CA ALA A 248 6.55 11.93 36.98
C ALA A 248 7.58 12.99 37.41
N VAL A 249 8.02 13.86 36.50
CA VAL A 249 8.63 15.16 36.82
C VAL A 249 7.71 16.28 36.34
N LEU A 250 7.26 17.14 37.25
CA LEU A 250 6.40 18.29 36.96
C LEU A 250 7.14 19.58 37.33
N LEU A 251 7.50 20.37 36.32
CA LEU A 251 8.08 21.70 36.48
C LEU A 251 6.96 22.72 36.21
N PHE A 252 6.50 23.42 37.25
CA PHE A 252 5.30 24.26 37.18
C PHE A 252 5.50 25.61 37.90
N ASP A 253 4.87 26.67 37.39
CA ASP A 253 5.03 28.06 37.89
C ASP A 253 6.52 28.48 37.98
N THR A 254 7.34 27.93 37.06
CA THR A 254 8.77 28.22 37.01
C THR A 254 9.01 29.49 36.19
N LYS A 255 9.68 30.48 36.81
CA LYS A 255 9.96 31.76 36.19
C LYS A 255 11.44 32.16 36.29
N ASN A 256 12.08 32.40 35.14
CA ASN A 256 13.50 32.73 35.06
C ASN A 256 14.36 31.70 35.82
N VAL A 257 14.20 30.42 35.47
CA VAL A 257 14.86 29.28 36.14
C VAL A 257 15.79 28.57 35.17
N GLU A 258 16.94 28.12 35.64
CA GLU A 258 17.77 27.14 34.93
C GLU A 258 17.41 25.73 35.41
N ILE A 259 16.81 24.91 34.54
CA ILE A 259 16.59 23.49 34.79
C ILE A 259 17.65 22.69 34.04
N GLN A 260 18.26 21.72 34.74
CA GLN A 260 19.11 20.69 34.14
C GLN A 260 18.57 19.29 34.46
N LEU A 261 18.39 18.45 33.44
CA LEU A 261 18.00 17.05 33.52
C LEU A 261 19.08 16.21 32.81
N ASN A 262 19.99 15.58 33.57
CA ASN A 262 21.10 14.81 33.01
C ASN A 262 20.99 13.32 33.36
N ASN A 263 21.17 12.41 32.40
CA ASN A 263 21.16 10.96 32.63
C ASN A 263 19.86 10.48 33.30
N ILE A 264 18.70 10.85 32.75
CA ILE A 264 17.38 10.55 33.35
C ILE A 264 16.68 9.45 32.54
N ASN A 265 16.25 8.38 33.20
CA ASN A 265 15.65 7.22 32.52
C ASN A 265 14.20 7.01 32.97
N PHE A 266 13.30 6.86 32.00
CA PHE A 266 11.89 6.51 32.20
C PHE A 266 11.58 5.21 31.46
N ASN A 267 11.25 4.15 32.20
CA ASN A 267 10.86 2.87 31.65
C ASN A 267 9.42 2.51 32.06
N GLN A 268 8.54 2.30 31.07
CA GLN A 268 7.18 1.76 31.26
C GLN A 268 6.29 2.57 32.23
N ASN A 269 6.47 3.89 32.31
CA ASN A 269 5.63 4.78 33.12
C ASN A 269 4.34 5.15 32.36
N ILE A 270 3.24 5.37 33.09
CA ILE A 270 1.90 5.62 32.54
C ILE A 270 1.31 6.88 33.18
N THR A 271 0.95 7.89 32.38
CA THR A 271 0.23 9.09 32.84
C THR A 271 -1.15 9.16 32.20
N ALA A 272 -2.19 8.79 32.94
CA ALA A 272 -3.55 8.53 32.45
C ALA A 272 -4.46 9.77 32.36
N ASN A 273 -3.88 10.97 32.18
CA ASN A 273 -4.58 12.25 32.24
C ASN A 273 -4.56 12.95 30.87
N GLN A 274 -5.62 13.71 30.54
CA GLN A 274 -5.70 14.55 29.32
C GLN A 274 -4.54 15.57 29.17
N GLN A 275 -3.86 15.89 30.26
CA GLN A 275 -2.72 16.81 30.31
C GLN A 275 -1.46 16.14 30.87
N GLY A 276 -1.34 14.82 30.74
CA GLY A 276 -0.23 14.04 31.30
C GLY A 276 0.83 13.59 30.30
N SER A 277 2.08 13.65 30.75
CA SER A 277 3.30 13.08 30.13
C SER A 277 4.31 12.74 31.24
N PRO A 278 5.22 11.75 31.08
CA PRO A 278 6.25 11.42 32.08
C PRO A 278 7.07 12.62 32.58
N ILE A 279 7.45 13.56 31.70
CA ILE A 279 7.89 14.91 32.08
C ILE A 279 6.88 15.93 31.55
N VAL A 280 6.49 16.90 32.38
CA VAL A 280 5.76 18.11 31.96
C VAL A 280 6.48 19.34 32.51
N ALA A 281 6.76 20.31 31.63
CA ALA A 281 7.50 21.53 31.96
C ALA A 281 6.81 22.80 31.44
N TYR A 282 6.48 23.72 32.34
CA TYR A 282 5.97 25.06 32.03
C TYR A 282 6.96 26.12 32.52
N LEU A 283 7.68 26.74 31.59
CA LEU A 283 8.70 27.77 31.86
C LEU A 283 8.27 29.14 31.32
N SER A 284 8.39 30.17 32.14
CA SER A 284 8.25 31.58 31.74
C SER A 284 9.60 32.29 31.93
N ASP A 285 10.33 32.49 30.82
CA ASP A 285 11.77 32.83 30.84
C ASP A 285 12.66 31.76 31.53
N GLY A 286 13.95 31.73 31.19
CA GLY A 286 14.90 30.72 31.69
C GLY A 286 15.17 29.60 30.68
N SER A 287 15.66 28.44 31.14
CA SER A 287 16.00 27.31 30.25
C SER A 287 15.70 25.94 30.85
N LEU A 288 15.36 24.98 29.98
CA LEU A 288 15.31 23.55 30.27
C LEU A 288 16.35 22.83 29.42
N ASN A 289 17.39 22.31 30.08
CA ASN A 289 18.49 21.58 29.45
C ASN A 289 18.31 20.09 29.75
N ALA A 290 17.89 19.30 28.76
CA ALA A 290 17.73 17.86 28.84
C ALA A 290 18.86 17.17 28.05
N ASN A 291 19.72 16.43 28.75
CA ASN A 291 20.88 15.75 28.16
C ASN A 291 20.93 14.28 28.61
N ASN A 292 21.08 13.38 27.64
CA ASN A 292 21.06 11.93 27.88
C ASN A 292 19.80 11.50 28.66
N VAL A 293 18.63 11.84 28.12
CA VAL A 293 17.33 11.40 28.64
C VAL A 293 16.88 10.18 27.84
N THR A 294 16.51 9.10 28.55
CA THR A 294 15.96 7.88 27.96
C THR A 294 14.48 7.76 28.29
N MET A 295 13.62 7.68 27.28
CA MET A 295 12.19 7.40 27.40
C MET A 295 11.90 6.08 26.69
N ASN A 296 11.73 4.99 27.43
CA ASN A 296 11.41 3.67 26.88
C ASN A 296 10.00 3.21 27.27
N GLN A 297 9.16 2.91 26.27
CA GLN A 297 7.84 2.27 26.42
C GLN A 297 6.88 2.98 27.38
N ASN A 298 7.00 4.30 27.53
CA ASN A 298 6.10 5.09 28.38
C ASN A 298 4.80 5.41 27.65
N LYS A 299 3.71 5.62 28.41
CA LYS A 299 2.38 5.90 27.87
C LYS A 299 1.78 7.16 28.47
N GLY A 300 1.59 8.20 27.64
CA GLY A 300 0.89 9.43 28.00
C GLY A 300 -0.53 9.47 27.43
N ALA A 301 -1.49 9.96 28.21
CA ALA A 301 -2.86 10.17 27.73
C ALA A 301 -3.17 11.64 27.37
N GLY A 302 -2.15 12.49 27.35
CA GLY A 302 -2.27 13.92 27.11
C GLY A 302 -1.28 14.46 26.08
N TYR A 303 -0.42 15.38 26.51
CA TYR A 303 0.41 16.20 25.62
C TYR A 303 1.52 15.46 24.86
N SER A 304 2.02 14.36 25.42
CA SER A 304 3.00 13.48 24.77
C SER A 304 3.17 12.15 25.52
N GLY A 305 3.77 11.15 24.86
CA GLY A 305 4.15 9.89 25.49
C GLY A 305 5.39 9.96 26.40
N GLY A 306 6.20 11.03 26.33
CA GLY A 306 7.49 11.16 27.03
C GLY A 306 7.69 12.51 27.72
N LEU A 307 8.03 13.56 26.97
CA LEU A 307 8.33 14.90 27.50
C LEU A 307 7.42 15.95 26.86
N TYR A 308 6.74 16.76 27.66
CA TYR A 308 6.06 17.97 27.20
C TYR A 308 6.72 19.24 27.74
N PHE A 309 7.06 20.17 26.84
CA PHE A 309 7.57 21.50 27.17
C PHE A 309 6.64 22.60 26.65
N SER A 310 6.31 23.56 27.50
CA SER A 310 5.63 24.81 27.12
C SER A 310 6.43 26.02 27.59
N GLY A 311 6.92 26.79 26.62
CA GLY A 311 7.71 28.01 26.83
C GLY A 311 6.89 29.28 26.68
N ARG A 312 7.19 30.28 27.52
CA ARG A 312 6.69 31.66 27.41
C ARG A 312 7.80 32.67 27.66
N GLY A 313 7.59 33.91 27.25
CA GLY A 313 8.65 34.93 27.31
C GLY A 313 9.86 34.50 26.48
N ASN A 314 11.03 34.47 27.10
CA ASN A 314 12.33 34.08 26.50
C ASN A 314 12.75 32.65 26.88
N ALA A 315 11.79 31.76 27.21
CA ALA A 315 12.11 30.40 27.65
C ALA A 315 12.81 29.59 26.55
N ARG A 316 13.91 28.91 26.90
CA ARG A 316 14.69 28.05 26.00
C ARG A 316 14.55 26.57 26.39
N PHE A 317 14.47 25.68 25.41
CA PHE A 317 14.54 24.24 25.59
C PHE A 317 15.66 23.66 24.73
N ASP A 318 16.49 22.81 25.33
CA ASP A 318 17.57 22.08 24.66
C ASP A 318 17.43 20.59 25.00
N LEU A 319 17.17 19.76 24.00
CA LEU A 319 17.15 18.30 24.10
C LEU A 319 18.36 17.74 23.34
N THR A 320 19.22 17.01 24.04
CA THR A 320 20.53 16.60 23.52
C THR A 320 20.83 15.14 23.86
N ASN A 321 21.50 14.43 22.93
CA ASN A 321 22.11 13.12 23.16
C ASN A 321 21.13 12.05 23.74
N SER A 322 19.85 12.10 23.38
CA SER A 322 18.76 11.40 24.07
C SER A 322 18.13 10.26 23.24
N LYS A 323 17.38 9.34 23.85
CA LYS A 323 16.61 8.30 23.14
C LYS A 323 15.15 8.24 23.61
N PHE A 324 14.23 8.19 22.65
CA PHE A 324 12.81 7.99 22.86
C PHE A 324 12.36 6.77 22.05
N GLU A 325 12.10 5.66 22.73
CA GLU A 325 11.81 4.35 22.14
C GLU A 325 10.42 3.83 22.57
N GLY A 326 9.57 3.50 21.59
CA GLY A 326 8.30 2.81 21.83
C GLY A 326 7.27 3.55 22.70
N ASN A 327 7.37 4.88 22.84
CA ASN A 327 6.45 5.66 23.66
C ASN A 327 5.12 5.90 22.93
N ILE A 328 4.02 5.98 23.68
CA ILE A 328 2.66 6.03 23.14
C ILE A 328 1.91 7.23 23.71
N ALA A 329 1.32 8.06 22.85
CA ALA A 329 0.41 9.13 23.23
C ALA A 329 -1.04 8.83 22.78
N ASP A 330 -1.97 8.65 23.72
CA ASP A 330 -3.41 8.44 23.42
C ASP A 330 -4.12 9.70 22.91
N TYR A 331 -3.49 10.87 22.98
CA TYR A 331 -4.03 12.12 22.47
C TYR A 331 -3.13 12.78 21.42
N GLN A 332 -1.94 13.29 21.77
CA GLN A 332 -1.06 13.98 20.80
C GLN A 332 0.44 13.81 21.06
N GLY A 333 1.28 13.90 20.03
CA GLY A 333 2.76 13.90 20.12
C GLY A 333 3.39 12.63 20.72
N GLY A 334 3.74 11.63 19.91
CA GLY A 334 4.05 10.28 20.41
C GLY A 334 5.16 10.17 21.46
N ALA A 335 6.18 11.03 21.41
CA ALA A 335 7.31 11.03 22.34
C ALA A 335 7.61 12.41 22.98
N LEU A 336 7.54 13.47 22.18
CA LEU A 336 7.88 14.84 22.58
C LEU A 336 6.78 15.81 22.12
N GLY A 337 6.29 16.63 23.04
CA GLY A 337 5.42 17.76 22.73
C GLY A 337 6.11 19.08 23.06
N VAL A 338 6.06 20.05 22.15
CA VAL A 338 6.65 21.38 22.29
C VAL A 338 5.59 22.43 22.02
N SER A 339 5.46 23.44 22.89
CA SER A 339 4.58 24.60 22.67
C SER A 339 5.34 25.90 22.94
N LEU A 340 5.70 26.62 21.87
CA LEU A 340 6.48 27.86 21.92
C LEU A 340 5.56 29.08 21.82
N LYS A 341 5.68 30.01 22.78
CA LYS A 341 4.92 31.26 22.83
C LYS A 341 5.85 32.46 23.06
N ASN A 342 5.47 33.64 22.61
CA ASN A 342 6.26 34.88 22.66
C ASN A 342 7.60 34.78 21.89
N GLN A 343 8.74 34.66 22.57
CA GLN A 343 10.10 34.59 21.98
C GLN A 343 10.84 33.33 22.46
N SER A 344 10.09 32.28 22.78
CA SER A 344 10.65 31.00 23.25
C SER A 344 11.15 30.14 22.09
N VAL A 345 12.15 29.32 22.38
CA VAL A 345 12.92 28.55 21.38
C VAL A 345 13.15 27.11 21.86
N ALA A 346 13.21 26.16 20.93
CA ALA A 346 13.50 24.76 21.21
C ALA A 346 14.49 24.16 20.21
N TYR A 347 15.52 23.51 20.74
CA TYR A 347 16.58 22.82 19.99
C TYR A 347 16.55 21.32 20.33
N VAL A 348 16.56 20.46 19.33
CA VAL A 348 16.65 19.00 19.46
C VAL A 348 17.88 18.54 18.68
N SER A 349 18.85 17.90 19.34
CA SER A 349 20.05 17.41 18.65
C SER A 349 20.58 16.07 19.16
N ASN A 350 21.31 15.36 18.31
CA ASN A 350 21.92 14.05 18.59
C ASN A 350 20.93 13.03 19.19
N THR A 351 19.64 13.12 18.86
CA THR A 351 18.56 12.42 19.55
C THR A 351 17.89 11.40 18.63
N THR A 352 17.56 10.22 19.15
CA THR A 352 16.90 9.14 18.40
C THR A 352 15.47 8.91 18.89
N PHE A 353 14.52 8.98 17.98
CA PHE A 353 13.11 8.66 18.16
C PHE A 353 12.78 7.40 17.36
N GLU A 354 12.50 6.30 18.05
CA GLU A 354 12.31 4.97 17.45
C GLU A 354 10.97 4.33 17.86
N GLY A 355 10.13 3.97 16.89
CA GLY A 355 8.91 3.19 17.13
C GLY A 355 7.85 3.85 18.01
N ASN A 356 7.86 5.18 18.14
CA ASN A 356 6.87 5.91 18.96
C ASN A 356 5.53 6.05 18.21
N PHE A 357 4.43 6.18 18.96
CA PHE A 357 3.08 6.34 18.42
C PHE A 357 2.38 7.58 18.97
N GLY A 358 1.96 8.51 18.10
CA GLY A 358 1.19 9.70 18.46
C GLY A 358 -0.21 9.66 17.86
N LYS A 359 -1.27 9.66 18.68
CA LYS A 359 -2.63 9.60 18.10
C LYS A 359 -2.93 10.78 17.17
N ARG A 360 -2.67 12.03 17.60
CA ARG A 360 -2.85 13.25 16.78
C ARG A 360 -1.57 14.06 16.68
N GLY A 361 -1.09 14.31 15.46
CA GLY A 361 0.12 15.08 15.17
C GLY A 361 1.41 14.45 15.72
N GLY A 362 2.35 14.13 14.83
CA GLY A 362 3.72 13.82 15.22
C GLY A 362 3.89 12.46 15.90
N GLY A 363 4.18 11.41 15.13
CA GLY A 363 4.42 10.07 15.69
C GLY A 363 5.58 10.02 16.67
N ALA A 364 6.54 10.95 16.57
CA ALA A 364 7.54 11.25 17.59
C ALA A 364 7.37 12.66 18.19
N ILE A 365 7.37 13.73 17.37
CA ILE A 365 7.34 15.13 17.85
C ILE A 365 6.12 15.87 17.32
N LEU A 366 5.35 16.49 18.23
CA LEU A 366 4.42 17.58 17.89
C LEU A 366 4.99 18.91 18.41
N ALA A 367 5.14 19.90 17.52
CA ALA A 367 5.56 21.25 17.86
C ALA A 367 4.48 22.28 17.48
N GLU A 368 4.04 23.09 18.44
CA GLU A 368 3.10 24.20 18.25
C GLU A 368 3.80 25.54 18.48
N MET A 369 3.60 26.51 17.59
CA MET A 369 4.25 27.83 17.64
C MET A 369 3.21 28.96 17.56
N GLU A 370 3.16 29.80 18.60
CA GLU A 370 2.22 30.92 18.81
C GLU A 370 3.02 32.18 19.20
N SER A 371 3.86 32.69 18.30
CA SER A 371 5.07 33.41 18.71
C SER A 371 5.65 34.35 17.64
N ASP A 372 6.16 35.49 18.11
CA ASP A 372 6.97 36.43 17.35
C ASP A 372 8.46 36.02 17.40
N ALA A 373 8.98 35.49 16.30
CA ALA A 373 10.35 34.99 16.15
C ALA A 373 10.72 33.80 17.06
N SER A 374 9.84 32.80 17.18
CA SER A 374 10.24 31.48 17.70
C SER A 374 11.20 30.77 16.75
N VAL A 375 11.99 29.87 17.32
CA VAL A 375 12.87 28.96 16.60
C VAL A 375 12.61 27.54 17.07
N PHE A 376 12.29 26.65 16.15
CA PHE A 376 12.31 25.21 16.37
C PHE A 376 13.34 24.57 15.44
N GLU A 377 14.36 23.96 16.02
CA GLU A 377 15.56 23.47 15.29
C GLU A 377 15.87 22.02 15.67
N ILE A 378 15.98 21.15 14.66
CA ILE A 378 16.35 19.74 14.79
C ILE A 378 17.69 19.54 14.05
N GLU A 379 18.72 19.00 14.70
CA GLU A 379 20.04 18.75 14.10
C GLU A 379 20.54 17.34 14.41
N ASN A 380 21.17 16.67 13.43
CA ASN A 380 21.86 15.37 13.61
C ASN A 380 21.02 14.32 14.39
N SER A 381 19.72 14.23 14.10
CA SER A 381 18.76 13.41 14.85
C SER A 381 18.09 12.36 13.97
N LYS A 382 17.54 11.30 14.59
CA LYS A 382 17.01 10.13 13.88
C LYS A 382 15.56 9.85 14.26
N PHE A 383 14.75 9.52 13.27
CA PHE A 383 13.33 9.24 13.39
C PHE A 383 13.04 7.95 12.62
N VAL A 384 12.89 6.84 13.32
CA VAL A 384 12.79 5.50 12.72
C VAL A 384 11.51 4.79 13.16
N ASN A 385 10.73 4.27 12.22
CA ASN A 385 9.51 3.47 12.49
C ASN A 385 8.42 4.18 13.35
N ASN A 386 8.43 5.50 13.49
CA ASN A 386 7.42 6.22 14.27
C ASN A 386 6.11 6.33 13.48
N LYS A 387 4.98 6.38 14.17
CA LYS A 387 3.64 6.31 13.53
C LYS A 387 2.64 7.26 14.15
N THR A 388 1.71 7.77 13.35
CA THR A 388 0.49 8.39 13.87
C THR A 388 -0.73 7.47 13.79
N SER A 389 -1.86 7.92 14.32
CA SER A 389 -3.16 7.39 13.90
C SER A 389 -3.32 7.51 12.38
N ARG A 390 -4.03 6.53 11.81
CA ARG A 390 -4.40 6.41 10.39
C ARG A 390 -5.85 5.91 10.33
N LEU A 391 -6.49 6.04 9.19
CA LEU A 391 -7.81 5.43 8.96
C LEU A 391 -7.63 3.96 8.52
N ASP A 392 -8.34 3.05 9.18
CA ASP A 392 -8.42 1.64 8.81
C ASP A 392 -9.86 1.30 8.42
N TYR A 393 -10.07 1.05 7.12
CA TYR A 393 -11.37 0.78 6.53
C TYR A 393 -11.56 -0.71 6.28
N ASN A 394 -12.48 -1.31 7.03
CA ASN A 394 -12.80 -2.73 6.89
C ASN A 394 -13.78 -2.95 5.72
N HIS A 395 -13.24 -3.36 4.57
CA HIS A 395 -14.01 -3.60 3.34
C HIS A 395 -15.13 -4.68 3.46
N GLU A 396 -15.06 -5.60 4.44
CA GLU A 396 -16.09 -6.64 4.64
C GLU A 396 -17.34 -6.10 5.37
N THR A 397 -17.16 -5.08 6.21
CA THR A 397 -18.21 -4.52 7.08
C THR A 397 -18.62 -3.10 6.71
N GLY A 398 -17.82 -2.41 5.89
CA GLY A 398 -17.96 -0.99 5.57
C GLY A 398 -17.64 -0.06 6.73
N VAL A 399 -17.02 -0.56 7.80
CA VAL A 399 -16.72 0.21 9.02
C VAL A 399 -15.33 0.83 8.92
N GLU A 400 -15.27 2.14 9.04
CA GLU A 400 -14.06 2.93 9.23
C GLU A 400 -13.68 2.99 10.72
N THR A 401 -12.39 2.87 11.03
CA THR A 401 -11.86 2.99 12.39
C THR A 401 -10.56 3.79 12.41
N GLY A 402 -10.19 4.32 13.57
CA GLY A 402 -9.05 5.24 13.72
C GLY A 402 -9.46 6.71 13.59
N GLU A 403 -8.47 7.57 13.39
CA GLU A 403 -8.60 9.01 13.16
C GLU A 403 -7.49 9.46 12.20
N GLN A 404 -7.75 10.46 11.34
CA GLN A 404 -6.72 11.10 10.52
C GLN A 404 -5.70 11.83 11.42
N SER A 405 -4.42 11.79 11.04
CA SER A 405 -3.33 12.42 11.80
C SER A 405 -2.05 12.54 10.96
N GLU A 406 -1.29 13.61 11.21
CA GLU A 406 -0.25 14.12 10.31
C GLU A 406 1.15 14.06 10.95
N GLY A 407 2.18 13.92 10.11
CA GLY A 407 3.60 13.90 10.52
C GLY A 407 4.00 12.59 11.19
N GLY A 408 4.31 11.55 10.39
CA GLY A 408 4.61 10.21 10.91
C GLY A 408 5.79 10.17 11.87
N ALA A 409 6.75 11.07 11.71
CA ALA A 409 7.74 11.40 12.73
C ALA A 409 7.46 12.75 13.40
N VAL A 410 7.32 13.82 12.63
CA VAL A 410 7.29 15.20 13.14
C VAL A 410 6.13 15.97 12.52
N SER A 411 5.33 16.62 13.37
CA SER A 411 4.29 17.57 12.96
C SER A 411 4.57 18.93 13.60
N ILE A 412 4.56 19.99 12.80
CA ILE A 412 4.83 21.37 13.23
C ILE A 412 3.67 22.25 12.81
N ILE A 413 3.12 23.04 13.75
CA ILE A 413 1.96 23.90 13.53
C ILE A 413 2.31 25.34 13.97
N GLN A 414 2.54 26.24 13.02
CA GLN A 414 2.64 27.68 13.28
C GLN A 414 1.23 28.28 13.29
N LYS A 415 0.69 28.52 14.48
CA LYS A 415 -0.70 28.97 14.66
C LYS A 415 -0.90 30.47 14.42
N SER A 416 0.15 31.26 14.58
CA SER A 416 0.13 32.70 14.35
C SER A 416 1.54 33.29 14.29
N ASN A 417 1.67 34.49 13.73
CA ASN A 417 2.88 35.33 13.75
C ASN A 417 4.08 34.65 13.05
N SER A 418 5.29 35.17 13.21
CA SER A 418 6.48 34.77 12.45
C SER A 418 7.35 33.72 13.16
N GLY A 419 7.58 32.58 12.51
CA GLY A 419 8.39 31.46 13.01
C GLY A 419 9.61 31.12 12.14
N ASN A 420 10.55 30.39 12.72
CA ASN A 420 11.69 29.79 12.01
C ASN A 420 11.76 28.29 12.32
N ILE A 421 11.73 27.47 11.29
CA ILE A 421 11.86 26.00 11.36
C ILE A 421 13.17 25.59 10.70
N LYS A 422 13.95 24.73 11.36
CA LYS A 422 15.20 24.19 10.80
C LYS A 422 15.33 22.70 11.06
N ILE A 423 15.74 21.94 10.06
CA ILE A 423 15.99 20.50 10.14
C ILE A 423 17.30 20.18 9.41
N GLY A 424 18.37 19.92 10.14
CA GLY A 424 19.70 19.64 9.61
C GLY A 424 20.20 18.22 9.91
N LYS A 425 20.97 17.63 8.99
CA LYS A 425 21.72 16.36 9.16
C LYS A 425 20.91 15.18 9.70
N SER A 426 19.60 15.19 9.49
CA SER A 426 18.67 14.31 10.20
C SER A 426 18.10 13.22 9.30
N GLN A 427 17.84 12.05 9.87
CA GLN A 427 17.41 10.85 9.16
C GLN A 427 15.99 10.46 9.58
N PHE A 428 15.08 10.34 8.61
CA PHE A 428 13.69 9.95 8.78
C PHE A 428 13.43 8.66 7.98
N SER A 429 13.36 7.51 8.65
CA SER A 429 13.29 6.18 8.02
C SER A 429 12.02 5.40 8.41
N ASN A 430 11.25 4.94 7.42
CA ASN A 430 10.07 4.07 7.58
C ASN A 430 8.99 4.59 8.57
N ASN A 431 8.80 5.91 8.68
CA ASN A 431 7.73 6.49 9.50
C ASN A 431 6.38 6.48 8.75
N GLU A 432 5.25 6.47 9.46
CA GLU A 432 3.92 6.30 8.85
C GLU A 432 2.87 7.30 9.39
N SER A 433 2.06 7.89 8.51
CA SER A 433 0.93 8.75 8.89
C SER A 433 -0.20 8.73 7.84
N HIS A 434 -1.28 9.50 8.10
CA HIS A 434 -2.24 9.83 7.05
C HIS A 434 -1.64 10.85 6.06
N SER A 435 -0.95 11.86 6.57
CA SER A 435 -0.43 13.01 5.82
C SER A 435 0.98 13.38 6.28
N GLY A 436 1.93 13.61 5.37
CA GLY A 436 3.33 13.86 5.72
C GLY A 436 3.98 12.66 6.41
N GLY A 437 4.36 11.64 5.64
CA GLY A 437 4.78 10.33 6.15
C GLY A 437 5.98 10.38 7.11
N ALA A 438 6.87 11.36 6.94
CA ALA A 438 7.86 11.75 7.96
C ALA A 438 7.50 13.08 8.61
N LEU A 439 7.34 14.12 7.79
CA LEU A 439 7.23 15.51 8.22
C LEU A 439 5.95 16.14 7.69
N TYR A 440 5.21 16.76 8.59
CA TYR A 440 4.09 17.64 8.27
C TYR A 440 4.36 19.03 8.86
N ILE A 441 4.20 20.07 8.06
CA ILE A 441 4.22 21.46 8.51
C ILE A 441 2.89 22.10 8.11
N ARG A 442 2.20 22.73 9.05
CA ARG A 442 1.03 23.58 8.77
C ARG A 442 1.23 24.98 9.31
N LEU A 443 0.83 25.95 8.51
CA LEU A 443 0.69 27.34 8.89
C LEU A 443 -0.81 27.64 9.03
N ASP A 444 -1.24 28.24 10.13
CA ASP A 444 -2.61 28.76 10.25
C ASP A 444 -2.64 30.22 9.76
N SER A 445 -3.79 30.68 9.24
CA SER A 445 -3.88 31.91 8.45
C SER A 445 -3.30 33.16 9.16
N ASN A 446 -2.52 33.95 8.42
CA ASN A 446 -1.69 35.08 8.89
C ASN A 446 -0.41 34.70 9.66
N ALA A 447 0.00 33.42 9.68
CA ALA A 447 1.36 33.05 10.03
C ALA A 447 2.37 33.43 8.92
N GLU A 448 3.62 33.64 9.30
CA GLU A 448 4.78 33.74 8.39
C GLU A 448 5.82 32.72 8.84
N THR A 449 6.51 32.02 7.94
CA THR A 449 7.55 31.05 8.37
C THR A 449 8.65 30.88 7.34
N GLN A 450 9.89 30.84 7.84
CA GLN A 450 11.06 30.38 7.10
C GLN A 450 11.41 28.96 7.55
N THR A 451 11.35 28.01 6.61
CA THR A 451 11.72 26.61 6.83
C THR A 451 13.01 26.30 6.07
N LEU A 452 14.02 25.77 6.76
CA LEU A 452 15.28 25.32 6.17
C LEU A 452 15.53 23.85 6.48
N ILE A 453 15.61 23.00 5.47
CA ILE A 453 15.97 21.59 5.58
C ILE A 453 17.33 21.40 4.88
N THR A 454 18.33 20.87 5.58
CA THR A 454 19.72 20.72 5.09
C THR A 454 20.31 19.35 5.41
N ASP A 455 21.21 18.84 4.57
CA ASP A 455 22.04 17.64 4.82
C ASP A 455 21.24 16.36 5.20
N SER A 456 19.93 16.29 4.92
CA SER A 456 19.01 15.34 5.57
C SER A 456 18.61 14.17 4.67
N ILE A 457 18.07 13.10 5.26
CA ILE A 457 17.64 11.89 4.55
C ILE A 457 16.21 11.53 4.97
N PHE A 458 15.29 11.45 4.01
CA PHE A 458 13.94 10.94 4.17
C PHE A 458 13.80 9.66 3.36
N GLU A 459 13.72 8.50 4.01
CA GLU A 459 13.67 7.20 3.34
C GLU A 459 12.51 6.30 3.75
N ASN A 460 11.85 5.66 2.79
CA ASN A 460 10.83 4.62 2.98
C ASN A 460 9.60 5.04 3.84
N ASN A 461 9.39 6.33 4.07
CA ASN A 461 8.26 6.82 4.85
C ASN A 461 6.95 6.65 4.06
N THR A 462 5.82 6.55 4.74
CA THR A 462 4.50 6.30 4.11
C THR A 462 3.45 7.29 4.59
N ALA A 463 2.79 7.96 3.65
CA ALA A 463 1.51 8.65 3.87
C ALA A 463 0.37 7.90 3.17
N ASP A 464 -0.86 8.07 3.63
CA ASP A 464 -2.04 7.53 2.94
C ASP A 464 -2.67 8.52 1.96
N PHE A 465 -2.62 9.82 2.26
CA PHE A 465 -3.35 10.86 1.53
C PHE A 465 -2.44 11.81 0.75
N ARG A 466 -1.52 12.51 1.42
CA ARG A 466 -0.62 13.52 0.83
C ARG A 466 0.78 13.46 1.45
N GLY A 467 1.82 13.65 0.63
CA GLY A 467 3.21 13.84 1.08
C GLY A 467 3.85 12.60 1.71
N GLY A 468 4.28 11.63 0.90
CA GLY A 468 4.84 10.35 1.37
C GLY A 468 6.08 10.49 2.28
N ALA A 469 6.89 11.54 2.11
CA ALA A 469 7.82 12.00 3.14
C ALA A 469 7.43 13.35 3.75
N LEU A 470 7.19 14.38 2.93
CA LEU A 470 6.91 15.74 3.39
C LEU A 470 5.54 16.23 2.89
N GLN A 471 4.76 16.85 3.77
CA GLN A 471 3.64 17.73 3.37
C GLN A 471 3.81 19.11 4.02
N LEU A 472 3.64 20.15 3.20
CA LEU A 472 3.80 21.56 3.58
C LEU A 472 2.47 22.29 3.28
N ASN A 473 1.70 22.61 4.31
CA ASN A 473 0.37 23.19 4.20
C ASN A 473 0.41 24.70 4.54
N ASN A 474 0.09 25.54 3.56
CA ASN A 474 0.18 27.00 3.71
C ASN A 474 -1.14 27.67 4.13
N ASN A 475 -2.32 27.06 3.89
CA ASN A 475 -3.62 27.58 4.35
C ASN A 475 -3.81 29.07 4.01
N ASP A 476 -3.60 29.41 2.73
CA ASP A 476 -3.66 30.76 2.16
C ASP A 476 -2.68 31.79 2.77
N THR A 477 -1.55 31.38 3.37
CA THR A 477 -0.53 32.32 3.87
C THR A 477 0.44 32.78 2.76
N PRO A 478 0.56 34.10 2.49
CA PRO A 478 1.37 34.60 1.37
C PRO A 478 2.88 34.67 1.67
N ASN A 479 3.27 34.89 2.93
CA ASN A 479 4.65 35.18 3.33
C ASN A 479 5.36 33.93 3.86
N VAL A 480 5.54 32.95 2.97
CA VAL A 480 6.10 31.63 3.27
C VAL A 480 7.40 31.39 2.49
N SER A 481 8.33 30.64 3.09
CA SER A 481 9.50 30.12 2.37
C SER A 481 9.99 28.79 2.94
N TYR A 482 10.32 27.88 2.04
CA TYR A 482 10.85 26.54 2.27
C TYR A 482 12.11 26.40 1.43
N THR A 483 13.26 26.14 2.05
CA THR A 483 14.50 25.79 1.36
C THR A 483 14.89 24.37 1.76
N ILE A 484 14.94 23.45 0.79
CA ILE A 484 15.40 22.08 0.99
C ILE A 484 16.70 21.92 0.23
N LYS A 485 17.75 21.53 0.94
CA LYS A 485 19.13 21.61 0.45
C LYS A 485 19.96 20.38 0.83
N ASP A 486 20.85 19.94 -0.07
CA ASP A 486 21.83 18.87 0.16
C ASP A 486 21.18 17.59 0.75
N THR A 487 19.94 17.30 0.35
CA THR A 487 19.01 16.38 1.03
C THR A 487 18.58 15.23 0.11
N ILE A 488 18.40 14.03 0.65
CA ILE A 488 17.98 12.83 -0.09
C ILE A 488 16.55 12.45 0.34
N ILE A 489 15.66 12.24 -0.62
CA ILE A 489 14.25 11.84 -0.41
C ILE A 489 14.02 10.58 -1.25
N ARG A 490 13.97 9.39 -0.64
CA ARG A 490 13.94 8.12 -1.38
C ARG A 490 12.99 7.03 -0.88
N GLY A 491 12.48 6.18 -1.76
CA GLY A 491 11.65 5.02 -1.35
C GLY A 491 10.32 5.38 -0.69
N ASN A 492 9.96 6.67 -0.59
CA ASN A 492 8.81 7.11 0.19
C ASN A 492 7.53 6.93 -0.61
N VAL A 493 6.46 6.54 0.09
CA VAL A 493 5.21 6.07 -0.52
C VAL A 493 4.06 7.00 -0.15
N ASN A 494 3.26 7.39 -1.13
CA ASN A 494 1.87 7.81 -0.88
C ASN A 494 0.94 6.69 -1.39
N THR A 495 0.12 6.11 -0.51
CA THR A 495 -0.70 4.94 -0.84
C THR A 495 -1.98 5.27 -1.61
N GLY A 496 -2.40 6.54 -1.67
CA GLY A 496 -3.65 6.95 -2.33
C GLY A 496 -4.93 6.53 -1.61
N LYS A 497 -4.84 6.19 -0.33
CA LYS A 497 -5.95 5.80 0.52
C LYS A 497 -6.66 7.00 1.14
N ASP A 498 -7.47 7.67 0.32
CA ASP A 498 -8.59 8.46 0.83
C ASP A 498 -9.85 7.57 0.86
N PHE A 499 -10.56 7.50 1.99
CA PHE A 499 -11.66 6.56 2.21
C PHE A 499 -13.02 7.27 2.36
N GLY A 500 -13.37 8.08 1.35
CA GLY A 500 -14.70 8.66 1.18
C GLY A 500 -15.42 8.10 -0.05
N PRO A 501 -16.74 7.82 0.00
CA PRO A 501 -17.50 7.36 -1.17
C PRO A 501 -17.77 8.51 -2.15
N GLY A 502 -16.77 8.88 -2.96
CA GLY A 502 -16.98 9.76 -4.11
C GLY A 502 -15.80 10.60 -4.62
N TYR A 503 -14.67 10.67 -3.89
CA TYR A 503 -13.52 11.51 -4.27
C TYR A 503 -12.21 10.71 -4.28
N TYR A 504 -11.55 10.67 -5.44
CA TYR A 504 -10.23 10.07 -5.65
C TYR A 504 -9.15 11.15 -5.70
N GLU A 505 -9.07 12.00 -4.67
CA GLU A 505 -8.11 13.13 -4.60
C GLU A 505 -6.91 12.85 -3.68
N GLY A 506 -6.91 11.73 -2.97
CA GLY A 506 -5.74 11.19 -2.27
C GLY A 506 -4.74 10.53 -3.23
N GLY A 507 -3.45 10.57 -2.87
CA GLY A 507 -2.36 9.92 -3.61
C GLY A 507 -1.29 10.87 -4.14
N GLN A 508 -1.42 12.17 -3.92
CA GLN A 508 -0.51 13.19 -4.47
C GLN A 508 0.75 13.41 -3.61
N GLY A 509 1.90 13.59 -4.27
CA GLY A 509 3.20 13.86 -3.65
C GLY A 509 3.81 12.67 -2.93
N GLY A 510 4.37 11.70 -3.67
CA GLY A 510 5.11 10.56 -3.09
C GLY A 510 6.36 10.96 -2.30
N GLY A 511 7.09 11.98 -2.75
CA GLY A 511 8.17 12.62 -1.99
C GLY A 511 7.65 13.80 -1.16
N ILE A 512 7.28 14.89 -1.86
CA ILE A 512 6.80 16.15 -1.26
C ILE A 512 5.41 16.49 -1.82
N TYR A 513 4.54 17.01 -0.96
CA TYR A 513 3.30 17.70 -1.32
C TYR A 513 3.28 19.13 -0.76
N ILE A 514 2.75 20.10 -1.51
CA ILE A 514 2.51 21.47 -1.02
C ILE A 514 1.05 21.89 -1.27
N ASP A 515 0.34 22.29 -0.21
CA ASP A 515 -1.02 22.86 -0.29
C ASP A 515 -0.99 24.40 -0.48
N ASP A 516 -1.99 24.93 -1.17
CA ASP A 516 -2.47 26.33 -1.10
C ASP A 516 -1.43 27.44 -1.35
N LEU A 517 -0.78 27.43 -2.53
CA LEU A 517 0.13 28.50 -2.95
C LEU A 517 -0.62 29.65 -3.67
N GLN A 518 -0.96 30.72 -2.93
CA GLN A 518 -1.43 31.98 -3.52
C GLN A 518 -0.26 32.81 -4.07
N ASP A 519 -0.09 32.86 -5.39
CA ASP A 519 0.85 33.70 -6.20
C ASP A 519 2.36 33.65 -5.83
N ASN A 520 2.76 33.00 -4.73
CA ASN A 520 4.14 33.00 -4.24
C ASN A 520 4.97 31.88 -4.88
N PHE A 521 5.38 32.08 -6.13
CA PHE A 521 6.23 31.16 -6.89
C PHE A 521 7.68 31.04 -6.35
N ALA A 522 8.04 31.82 -5.32
CA ALA A 522 9.32 31.74 -4.61
C ALA A 522 9.23 30.93 -3.31
N ALA A 523 8.07 30.33 -3.00
CA ALA A 523 7.80 29.65 -1.74
C ALA A 523 8.67 28.39 -1.52
N LEU A 524 8.97 27.58 -2.54
CA LEU A 524 9.86 26.42 -2.41
C LEU A 524 11.13 26.58 -3.25
N LYS A 525 12.28 26.37 -2.60
CA LYS A 525 13.60 26.29 -3.22
C LYS A 525 14.24 24.93 -2.96
N LEU A 526 14.79 24.30 -4.01
CA LEU A 526 15.49 23.02 -3.95
C LEU A 526 16.95 23.20 -4.42
N GLU A 527 17.92 22.94 -3.54
CA GLU A 527 19.36 23.03 -3.88
C GLU A 527 20.07 21.67 -3.65
N ASN A 528 20.56 21.02 -4.71
CA ASN A 528 21.27 19.74 -4.60
C ASN A 528 20.46 18.64 -3.87
N THR A 529 19.15 18.59 -4.11
CA THR A 529 18.24 17.60 -3.52
C THR A 529 18.11 16.39 -4.45
N THR A 530 18.14 15.18 -3.90
CA THR A 530 18.08 13.92 -4.66
C THR A 530 16.77 13.18 -4.39
N PHE A 531 16.05 12.77 -5.43
CA PHE A 531 14.84 11.95 -5.34
C PHE A 531 15.05 10.57 -5.98
N ASP A 532 14.82 9.49 -5.23
CA ASP A 532 15.12 8.13 -5.70
C ASP A 532 14.00 7.14 -5.31
N ASP A 533 13.47 6.35 -6.24
CA ASP A 533 12.47 5.30 -5.97
C ASP A 533 11.23 5.71 -5.10
N ASN A 534 10.78 6.97 -5.13
CA ASN A 534 9.55 7.36 -4.40
C ASN A 534 8.30 6.93 -5.17
N HIS A 535 7.29 6.37 -4.49
CA HIS A 535 6.12 5.74 -5.10
C HIS A 535 4.83 6.55 -4.83
N SER A 536 4.18 6.98 -5.90
CA SER A 536 2.89 7.69 -5.89
C SER A 536 2.42 7.83 -7.35
N PRO A 537 1.10 7.93 -7.61
CA PRO A 537 0.59 8.39 -8.90
C PRO A 537 1.14 9.74 -9.38
N PHE A 538 1.59 10.60 -8.45
CA PHE A 538 2.19 11.91 -8.73
C PHE A 538 3.33 12.19 -7.71
N PRO A 539 4.60 11.87 -8.00
CA PRO A 539 5.68 11.87 -7.00
C PRO A 539 5.99 13.25 -6.36
N LEU A 540 5.68 14.35 -7.05
CA LEU A 540 5.71 15.72 -6.55
C LEU A 540 4.43 16.44 -7.01
N VAL A 541 3.76 17.17 -6.12
CA VAL A 541 2.59 18.01 -6.48
C VAL A 541 2.65 19.35 -5.76
N TRP A 542 2.46 20.43 -6.53
CA TRP A 542 2.29 21.80 -6.07
C TRP A 542 0.87 22.26 -6.50
N HIS A 543 0.05 22.71 -5.56
CA HIS A 543 -1.33 23.16 -5.86
C HIS A 543 -1.42 24.69 -5.87
N TYR A 544 -2.07 25.24 -6.89
CA TYR A 544 -2.26 26.67 -7.13
C TYR A 544 -3.74 27.02 -7.30
N ASP A 545 -4.16 28.21 -6.87
CA ASP A 545 -5.44 28.77 -7.34
C ASP A 545 -5.30 29.32 -8.77
N SER A 546 -6.43 29.40 -9.45
CA SER A 546 -6.61 29.55 -10.89
C SER A 546 -6.37 30.96 -11.44
N GLN A 547 -5.12 31.45 -11.39
CA GLN A 547 -4.67 32.63 -12.16
C GLN A 547 -3.14 32.65 -12.41
N VAL A 548 -2.74 33.30 -13.52
CA VAL A 548 -1.34 33.61 -13.94
C VAL A 548 -0.44 32.43 -14.35
N GLU A 549 -0.68 31.86 -15.54
CA GLU A 549 0.17 30.80 -16.13
C GLU A 549 1.63 31.22 -16.39
N ASP A 550 1.89 32.38 -17.00
CA ASP A 550 3.25 32.70 -17.50
C ASP A 550 4.30 32.97 -16.41
N ALA A 551 3.89 33.33 -15.19
CA ALA A 551 4.80 33.64 -14.09
C ALA A 551 5.33 32.39 -13.36
N LEU A 552 4.51 31.33 -13.33
CA LEU A 552 4.85 30.02 -12.77
C LEU A 552 6.13 29.44 -13.40
N ASN A 553 6.21 29.49 -14.74
CA ASN A 553 7.24 28.80 -15.51
C ASN A 553 8.65 29.29 -15.23
N GLN A 554 8.81 30.58 -14.90
CA GLN A 554 10.11 31.16 -14.56
C GLN A 554 10.47 30.95 -13.08
N GLY A 555 9.51 31.18 -12.17
CA GLY A 555 9.73 31.00 -10.73
C GLY A 555 10.14 29.58 -10.34
N TYR A 556 9.61 28.56 -11.02
CA TYR A 556 10.01 27.17 -10.78
C TYR A 556 11.47 26.89 -11.19
N ARG A 557 11.86 27.35 -12.38
CA ARG A 557 13.19 27.10 -12.96
C ARG A 557 14.32 27.82 -12.23
N ASP A 558 14.06 29.02 -11.71
CA ASP A 558 15.06 29.79 -10.93
C ASP A 558 15.28 29.22 -9.51
N ASN A 559 14.36 28.39 -8.99
CA ASN A 559 14.39 27.87 -7.62
C ASN A 559 14.80 26.39 -7.48
N VAL A 560 14.90 25.62 -8.57
CA VAL A 560 15.38 24.23 -8.56
C VAL A 560 16.79 24.13 -9.14
N ILE A 561 17.80 23.98 -8.27
CA ILE A 561 19.22 24.06 -8.60
C ILE A 561 19.90 22.72 -8.31
N ASN A 562 20.60 22.15 -9.30
CA ASN A 562 21.43 20.93 -9.20
C ASN A 562 20.76 19.70 -8.55
N SER A 563 19.43 19.64 -8.53
CA SER A 563 18.67 18.52 -7.96
C SER A 563 18.55 17.37 -8.98
N THR A 564 18.48 16.11 -8.51
CA THR A 564 18.57 14.91 -9.39
C THR A 564 17.51 13.87 -9.05
N THR A 565 17.09 13.07 -10.04
CA THR A 565 16.09 12.01 -9.90
C THR A 565 16.62 10.66 -10.43
N THR A 566 16.29 9.55 -9.76
CA THR A 566 16.66 8.17 -10.19
C THR A 566 15.54 7.13 -10.01
N THR A 567 14.31 7.60 -9.80
CA THR A 567 13.06 6.82 -9.77
C THR A 567 12.96 5.81 -10.92
N LYS A 568 12.68 4.54 -10.60
CA LYS A 568 12.33 3.51 -11.59
C LYS A 568 10.81 3.37 -11.64
N PRO A 569 10.18 3.27 -12.83
CA PRO A 569 8.80 2.81 -12.92
C PRO A 569 8.71 1.39 -12.35
N TYR A 570 7.65 1.09 -11.62
CA TYR A 570 7.46 -0.20 -10.97
C TYR A 570 6.09 -0.81 -11.31
N ASP A 571 6.09 -1.62 -12.36
CA ASP A 571 4.91 -2.15 -13.05
C ASP A 571 4.18 -3.26 -12.27
N ARG A 572 3.83 -3.02 -10.99
CA ARG A 572 3.26 -4.05 -10.10
C ARG A 572 2.06 -3.67 -9.25
N PHE A 573 1.43 -2.54 -9.54
CA PHE A 573 0.04 -2.25 -9.17
C PHE A 573 -0.84 -1.85 -10.37
N ILE A 574 -0.29 -1.93 -11.59
CA ILE A 574 -0.92 -1.49 -12.84
C ILE A 574 -1.07 -2.70 -13.79
N GLU A 575 -1.76 -3.75 -13.32
CA GLU A 575 -2.34 -4.81 -14.17
C GLU A 575 -3.86 -4.61 -14.39
N SER A 576 -4.43 -3.50 -13.89
CA SER A 576 -5.87 -3.19 -13.93
C SER A 576 -6.23 -1.95 -14.74
N TYR A 577 -5.26 -1.12 -15.14
CA TYR A 577 -5.49 0.12 -15.89
C TYR A 577 -4.40 0.37 -16.94
N ASP A 578 -4.67 -0.05 -18.18
CA ASP A 578 -3.93 0.42 -19.35
C ASP A 578 -4.10 1.94 -19.52
N ASN A 579 -3.01 2.69 -19.30
CA ASN A 579 -2.55 3.82 -20.12
C ASN A 579 -1.22 4.32 -19.55
N VAL A 580 -0.17 4.33 -20.37
CA VAL A 580 1.24 4.47 -19.92
C VAL A 580 1.89 5.65 -20.65
N TYR A 581 2.60 6.54 -19.93
CA TYR A 581 4.05 6.80 -20.08
C TYR A 581 4.57 8.00 -19.25
N ASN A 582 5.84 7.87 -18.81
CA ASN A 582 6.58 8.87 -18.03
C ASN A 582 7.04 10.09 -18.85
N GLY A 583 7.38 11.20 -18.15
CA GLY A 583 7.99 12.38 -18.74
C GLY A 583 8.54 13.41 -17.74
N ASP A 584 9.56 13.01 -16.97
CA ASP A 584 10.51 13.79 -16.14
C ASP A 584 9.99 14.91 -15.20
N ASP A 585 10.37 14.84 -13.91
CA ASP A 585 9.85 15.63 -12.77
C ASP A 585 10.21 17.15 -12.74
N VAL A 586 10.37 17.83 -13.88
CA VAL A 586 10.40 19.30 -13.99
C VAL A 586 9.59 19.73 -15.22
N PHE A 587 8.26 19.75 -15.10
CA PHE A 587 7.39 20.22 -16.18
C PHE A 587 7.62 21.70 -16.47
N TYR A 588 7.73 22.07 -17.75
CA TYR A 588 7.15 23.25 -18.40
C TYR A 588 7.64 23.35 -19.85
N ASP A 589 6.80 22.97 -20.80
CA ASP A 589 6.16 23.98 -21.65
C ASP A 589 4.88 23.40 -22.29
N TYR A 590 3.97 24.28 -22.70
CA TYR A 590 2.60 24.01 -23.15
C TYR A 590 2.32 22.62 -23.75
N SER A 591 1.37 21.91 -23.14
CA SER A 591 0.78 20.68 -23.72
C SER A 591 -0.54 21.00 -24.41
N ALA A 592 -0.65 20.63 -25.68
CA ALA A 592 -1.91 20.66 -26.41
C ALA A 592 -2.74 19.42 -26.05
N LEU A 593 -4.00 19.63 -25.69
CA LEU A 593 -4.91 18.56 -25.29
C LEU A 593 -5.69 18.05 -26.50
N THR A 594 -5.42 16.80 -26.90
CA THR A 594 -6.20 16.12 -27.93
C THR A 594 -7.26 15.25 -27.26
N TYR A 595 -8.53 15.52 -27.56
CA TYR A 595 -9.68 14.73 -27.10
C TYR A 595 -10.03 13.68 -28.15
N TYR A 596 -10.40 12.50 -27.68
CA TYR A 596 -10.88 11.42 -28.54
C TYR A 596 -12.31 11.06 -28.15
N HIS A 597 -13.17 10.92 -29.15
CA HIS A 597 -14.61 10.70 -29.03
C HIS A 597 -15.06 9.54 -29.93
N ILE A 598 -16.19 8.90 -29.60
CA ILE A 598 -16.89 8.02 -30.55
C ILE A 598 -17.75 8.91 -31.47
N ALA A 599 -17.79 8.64 -32.77
CA ALA A 599 -18.66 9.39 -33.70
C ALA A 599 -20.16 9.06 -33.56
N ASP A 600 -20.49 7.90 -32.99
CA ASP A 600 -21.86 7.44 -32.73
C ASP A 600 -21.93 6.83 -31.32
N GLU A 601 -22.67 7.47 -30.42
CA GLU A 601 -22.82 7.07 -29.02
C GLU A 601 -23.61 5.75 -28.83
N ASN A 602 -24.19 5.20 -29.90
CA ASN A 602 -24.92 3.92 -29.87
C ASN A 602 -24.00 2.70 -30.08
N ILE A 603 -22.74 2.90 -30.51
CA ILE A 603 -21.79 1.80 -30.75
C ILE A 603 -21.11 1.40 -29.43
N ASN A 604 -21.35 0.17 -28.98
CA ASN A 604 -20.68 -0.38 -27.80
C ASN A 604 -19.26 -0.88 -28.17
N VAL A 605 -18.27 -0.43 -27.40
CA VAL A 605 -16.83 -0.62 -27.64
C VAL A 605 -16.17 -1.27 -26.42
N GLU A 606 -15.37 -2.30 -26.63
CA GLU A 606 -14.89 -3.18 -25.54
C GLU A 606 -13.62 -2.66 -24.84
N ASN A 607 -12.86 -1.75 -25.48
CA ASN A 607 -11.59 -1.19 -24.99
C ASN A 607 -11.57 0.35 -24.94
N TYR A 608 -12.73 1.02 -24.97
CA TYR A 608 -12.80 2.47 -25.18
C TYR A 608 -13.91 3.14 -24.36
N ASN A 609 -13.53 3.95 -23.38
CA ASN A 609 -14.46 4.83 -22.68
C ASN A 609 -14.88 6.00 -23.59
N ALA A 610 -16.12 6.49 -23.47
CA ALA A 610 -16.73 7.48 -24.38
C ALA A 610 -15.90 8.76 -24.63
N LYS A 611 -14.95 9.08 -23.75
CA LYS A 611 -13.88 10.05 -23.99
C LYS A 611 -12.53 9.46 -23.56
N GLN A 612 -11.50 9.68 -24.39
CA GLN A 612 -10.09 9.55 -24.00
C GLN A 612 -9.36 10.87 -24.22
N TYR A 613 -8.19 11.04 -23.60
CA TYR A 613 -7.41 12.27 -23.61
C TYR A 613 -5.93 11.93 -23.83
N VAL A 614 -5.24 12.65 -24.72
CA VAL A 614 -3.77 12.60 -24.84
C VAL A 614 -3.23 14.01 -24.77
N PHE A 615 -2.28 14.21 -23.87
CA PHE A 615 -1.44 15.40 -23.81
C PHE A 615 -0.25 15.22 -24.76
N SER A 616 0.04 16.24 -25.57
CA SER A 616 1.22 16.26 -26.42
C SER A 616 1.86 17.64 -26.39
N LEU A 617 3.19 17.70 -26.26
CA LEU A 617 3.95 18.95 -26.22
C LEU A 617 3.75 19.74 -27.52
N VAL A 618 3.58 21.06 -27.45
CA VAL A 618 3.41 21.92 -28.63
C VAL A 618 4.58 21.77 -29.62
N ASN A 619 4.26 21.70 -30.93
CA ASN A 619 5.14 21.36 -32.07
C ASN A 619 5.68 19.90 -32.16
N GLN A 620 5.29 18.98 -31.27
CA GLN A 620 5.56 17.54 -31.42
C GLN A 620 4.48 16.83 -32.26
N LEU A 621 4.76 15.59 -32.67
CA LEU A 621 3.77 14.70 -33.28
C LEU A 621 2.78 14.19 -32.22
N ASN A 622 1.52 14.00 -32.60
CA ASN A 622 0.53 13.43 -31.69
C ASN A 622 0.76 11.93 -31.50
N VAL A 623 0.83 11.49 -30.24
CA VAL A 623 0.82 10.06 -29.91
C VAL A 623 -0.56 9.50 -30.29
N LYS A 624 -0.56 8.55 -31.23
CA LYS A 624 -1.78 7.85 -31.65
C LYS A 624 -2.33 7.00 -30.49
N PRO A 625 -3.62 7.11 -30.13
CA PRO A 625 -4.21 6.27 -29.10
C PRO A 625 -4.39 4.83 -29.60
N ILE A 626 -4.75 3.92 -28.70
CA ILE A 626 -5.12 2.54 -29.03
C ILE A 626 -6.33 2.57 -29.97
N ASP A 627 -6.31 1.75 -31.03
CA ASP A 627 -7.44 1.66 -31.96
C ASP A 627 -8.64 0.98 -31.26
N PRO A 628 -9.83 1.61 -31.26
CA PRO A 628 -10.99 1.10 -30.55
C PRO A 628 -11.63 -0.08 -31.27
N ILE A 629 -12.11 -1.05 -30.50
CA ILE A 629 -12.69 -2.31 -30.96
C ILE A 629 -14.20 -2.31 -30.65
N ALA A 630 -15.00 -2.34 -31.71
CA ALA A 630 -16.46 -2.50 -31.64
C ALA A 630 -16.85 -3.81 -32.33
N LYS A 631 -17.63 -4.65 -31.64
CA LYS A 631 -18.01 -5.97 -32.17
C LYS A 631 -18.99 -5.82 -33.34
N GLY A 632 -18.65 -6.42 -34.48
CA GLY A 632 -19.41 -6.26 -35.74
C GLY A 632 -19.04 -4.99 -36.52
N TYR A 633 -17.94 -4.33 -36.17
CA TYR A 633 -17.48 -3.10 -36.85
C TYR A 633 -15.97 -3.10 -37.06
N LYS A 634 -15.56 -2.49 -38.18
CA LYS A 634 -14.19 -2.27 -38.61
C LYS A 634 -13.81 -0.81 -38.38
N PHE A 635 -12.75 -0.58 -37.62
CA PHE A 635 -12.23 0.77 -37.38
C PHE A 635 -11.58 1.35 -38.65
N LEU A 636 -12.00 2.56 -39.03
CA LEU A 636 -11.52 3.26 -40.24
C LEU A 636 -10.38 4.26 -39.94
N GLY A 637 -10.25 4.70 -38.68
CA GLY A 637 -9.30 5.73 -38.26
C GLY A 637 -9.95 6.84 -37.44
N TRP A 638 -9.10 7.80 -37.07
CA TRP A 638 -9.46 9.03 -36.37
C TRP A 638 -9.71 10.16 -37.37
N TYR A 639 -10.75 10.97 -37.12
CA TYR A 639 -11.19 12.05 -38.00
C TYR A 639 -11.49 13.33 -37.21
N THR A 640 -11.31 14.50 -37.80
CA THR A 640 -11.73 15.78 -37.21
C THR A 640 -13.26 15.94 -37.23
N GLU A 641 -13.78 16.95 -36.51
CA GLU A 641 -15.19 17.39 -36.64
C GLU A 641 -15.58 17.66 -38.10
N GLU A 642 -14.64 18.18 -38.89
CA GLU A 642 -14.79 18.53 -40.31
C GLU A 642 -14.71 17.31 -41.27
N ASN A 643 -14.62 16.08 -40.72
CA ASN A 643 -14.51 14.82 -41.47
C ASN A 643 -13.20 14.65 -42.27
N GLU A 644 -12.11 15.31 -41.86
CA GLU A 644 -10.78 15.04 -42.39
C GLU A 644 -10.11 13.92 -41.59
N LYS A 645 -9.49 12.93 -42.27
CA LYS A 645 -8.79 11.83 -41.59
C LYS A 645 -7.48 12.36 -40.99
N TRP A 646 -7.30 12.16 -39.68
CA TRP A 646 -6.10 12.61 -38.98
C TRP A 646 -4.88 11.72 -39.29
N ASP A 647 -3.77 12.36 -39.61
CA ASP A 647 -2.47 11.74 -39.85
C ASP A 647 -1.53 12.05 -38.68
N PHE A 648 -1.24 11.04 -37.85
CA PHE A 648 -0.39 11.18 -36.67
C PHE A 648 1.12 11.33 -37.01
N GLU A 649 1.53 10.96 -38.23
CA GLU A 649 2.93 11.07 -38.69
C GLU A 649 3.21 12.45 -39.30
N ALA A 650 2.18 13.13 -39.82
CA ALA A 650 2.28 14.44 -40.45
C ALA A 650 1.80 15.61 -39.57
N SER A 651 0.74 15.42 -38.77
CA SER A 651 0.15 16.49 -37.96
C SER A 651 0.89 16.71 -36.65
N LYS A 652 1.29 17.97 -36.44
CA LYS A 652 1.87 18.46 -35.19
C LYS A 652 0.83 19.20 -34.35
N THR A 653 1.05 19.19 -33.04
CA THR A 653 0.33 20.03 -32.08
C THR A 653 0.51 21.53 -32.36
N THR A 654 -0.57 22.28 -32.17
CA THR A 654 -0.58 23.75 -32.03
C THR A 654 -1.17 24.09 -30.67
N GLU A 655 -1.18 25.37 -30.27
CA GLU A 655 -1.70 25.86 -28.98
C GLU A 655 -3.22 25.66 -28.77
N ASN A 656 -3.92 24.97 -29.68
CA ASN A 656 -5.36 24.75 -29.62
C ASN A 656 -5.72 23.30 -29.25
N ILE A 657 -6.86 23.16 -28.58
CA ILE A 657 -7.54 21.87 -28.37
C ILE A 657 -7.93 21.26 -29.73
N VAL A 658 -7.75 19.94 -29.88
CA VAL A 658 -8.15 19.18 -31.07
C VAL A 658 -9.10 18.05 -30.68
N ASN A 659 -10.30 18.02 -31.28
CA ASN A 659 -11.28 16.95 -31.10
C ASN A 659 -11.18 15.95 -32.26
N LEU A 660 -10.93 14.68 -31.94
CA LEU A 660 -10.84 13.58 -32.90
C LEU A 660 -11.90 12.50 -32.62
N TYR A 661 -12.45 11.94 -33.69
CA TYR A 661 -13.61 11.05 -33.65
C TYR A 661 -13.26 9.70 -34.28
N ALA A 662 -13.49 8.64 -33.52
CA ALA A 662 -13.37 7.26 -33.99
C ALA A 662 -14.46 6.98 -35.01
N ARG A 663 -14.07 6.55 -36.22
CA ARG A 663 -15.01 6.13 -37.26
C ARG A 663 -14.96 4.63 -37.51
N PHE A 664 -16.15 4.08 -37.76
CA PHE A 664 -16.39 2.66 -37.93
C PHE A 664 -17.18 2.39 -39.21
N GLU A 665 -17.01 1.19 -39.76
CA GLU A 665 -17.76 0.60 -40.87
C GLU A 665 -18.35 -0.73 -40.37
N GLU A 666 -19.62 -1.00 -40.64
CA GLU A 666 -20.28 -2.25 -40.19
C GLU A 666 -19.69 -3.46 -40.93
N GLU A 667 -19.14 -4.43 -40.20
CA GLU A 667 -18.70 -5.70 -40.76
C GLU A 667 -19.89 -6.67 -40.83
N LYS A 668 -20.51 -6.78 -42.00
CA LYS A 668 -21.60 -7.74 -42.22
C LYS A 668 -21.04 -9.16 -42.29
N GLU A 669 -21.71 -10.07 -41.59
CA GLU A 669 -21.45 -11.51 -41.64
C GLU A 669 -22.64 -12.27 -42.25
N TYR A 670 -22.33 -13.34 -42.98
CA TYR A 670 -23.28 -14.10 -43.79
C TYR A 670 -23.17 -15.61 -43.56
N THR A 671 -24.22 -16.32 -43.98
CA THR A 671 -24.37 -17.77 -43.93
C THR A 671 -24.41 -18.37 -45.34
N VAL A 672 -23.69 -19.46 -45.57
CA VAL A 672 -23.84 -20.31 -46.75
C VAL A 672 -24.37 -21.68 -46.36
N GLN A 673 -25.53 -22.05 -46.90
CA GLN A 673 -26.13 -23.37 -46.72
C GLN A 673 -25.95 -24.24 -47.97
N PHE A 674 -25.91 -25.56 -47.80
CA PHE A 674 -25.66 -26.51 -48.89
C PHE A 674 -26.82 -27.49 -49.08
N ASP A 675 -27.70 -27.22 -50.06
CA ASP A 675 -28.71 -28.18 -50.49
C ASP A 675 -28.06 -29.23 -51.39
N SER A 676 -27.79 -30.40 -50.81
CA SER A 676 -27.13 -31.50 -51.49
C SER A 676 -28.03 -32.24 -52.50
N GLN A 677 -29.28 -31.79 -52.73
CA GLN A 677 -30.17 -32.24 -53.81
C GLN A 677 -30.33 -33.78 -53.92
N GLY A 678 -30.37 -34.45 -52.76
CA GLY A 678 -30.47 -35.91 -52.64
C GLY A 678 -29.13 -36.66 -52.51
N GLY A 679 -28.01 -35.96 -52.32
CA GLY A 679 -26.76 -36.54 -51.80
C GLY A 679 -26.68 -36.52 -50.26
N THR A 680 -25.54 -36.94 -49.71
CA THR A 680 -25.20 -36.83 -48.28
C THR A 680 -25.24 -35.37 -47.79
N LEU A 681 -25.56 -35.17 -46.51
CA LEU A 681 -25.54 -33.86 -45.86
C LEU A 681 -24.17 -33.18 -45.97
N VAL A 682 -24.18 -31.86 -46.10
CA VAL A 682 -23.02 -30.96 -46.03
C VAL A 682 -23.38 -29.82 -45.08
N ASP A 683 -22.52 -29.56 -44.09
CA ASP A 683 -22.80 -28.56 -43.05
C ASP A 683 -22.72 -27.12 -43.58
N SER A 684 -23.57 -26.23 -43.04
CA SER A 684 -23.57 -24.81 -43.38
C SER A 684 -22.32 -24.09 -42.84
N ILE A 685 -21.75 -23.19 -43.63
CA ILE A 685 -20.71 -22.27 -43.16
C ILE A 685 -21.38 -21.00 -42.62
N GLN A 686 -20.93 -20.56 -41.44
CA GLN A 686 -21.49 -19.46 -40.66
C GLN A 686 -20.43 -18.35 -40.48
N ASN A 687 -20.85 -17.14 -40.08
CA ASN A 687 -19.98 -16.01 -39.73
C ASN A 687 -19.00 -15.59 -40.86
N ILE A 688 -19.46 -15.63 -42.11
CA ILE A 688 -18.64 -15.31 -43.29
C ILE A 688 -18.65 -13.80 -43.51
N LYS A 689 -17.51 -13.12 -43.30
CA LYS A 689 -17.40 -11.67 -43.57
C LYS A 689 -17.71 -11.33 -45.03
N GLU A 690 -18.43 -10.24 -45.25
CA GLU A 690 -18.76 -9.69 -46.57
C GLU A 690 -17.54 -9.60 -47.51
N ASN A 691 -17.72 -10.01 -48.77
CA ASN A 691 -16.67 -10.17 -49.80
C ASN A 691 -15.61 -11.25 -49.52
N SER A 692 -15.80 -12.15 -48.55
CA SER A 692 -14.89 -13.30 -48.35
C SER A 692 -15.19 -14.45 -49.31
N ARG A 693 -14.15 -15.21 -49.66
CA ARG A 693 -14.29 -16.53 -50.29
C ARG A 693 -14.53 -17.60 -49.24
N ILE A 694 -15.23 -18.67 -49.64
CA ILE A 694 -15.37 -19.90 -48.85
C ILE A 694 -14.57 -21.02 -49.51
N THR A 695 -14.03 -21.95 -48.71
CA THR A 695 -13.41 -23.17 -49.24
C THR A 695 -14.48 -24.16 -49.71
N GLN A 696 -14.22 -24.88 -50.80
CA GLN A 696 -15.11 -25.94 -51.27
C GLN A 696 -15.23 -27.06 -50.20
N PRO A 697 -16.45 -27.47 -49.80
CA PRO A 697 -16.62 -28.62 -48.90
C PRO A 697 -16.28 -29.94 -49.62
N GLU A 698 -16.13 -31.02 -48.86
CA GLU A 698 -16.06 -32.36 -49.46
C GLU A 698 -17.28 -32.60 -50.36
N SER A 699 -17.04 -33.20 -51.53
CA SER A 699 -18.11 -33.41 -52.52
C SER A 699 -19.12 -34.42 -51.97
N PRO A 700 -20.43 -34.09 -51.91
CA PRO A 700 -21.43 -35.00 -51.39
C PRO A 700 -21.49 -36.29 -52.23
N LEU A 701 -21.99 -37.37 -51.62
CA LEU A 701 -22.15 -38.66 -52.27
C LEU A 701 -23.62 -38.95 -52.57
N ARG A 702 -23.92 -39.45 -53.77
CA ARG A 702 -25.27 -39.87 -54.19
C ARG A 702 -25.19 -41.13 -55.03
N GLU A 703 -25.85 -42.19 -54.58
CA GLU A 703 -25.77 -43.51 -55.24
C GLU A 703 -26.30 -43.45 -56.69
N GLY A 704 -25.50 -43.95 -57.64
CA GLY A 704 -25.84 -43.95 -59.07
C GLY A 704 -25.58 -42.63 -59.80
N TYR A 705 -25.01 -41.61 -59.14
CA TYR A 705 -24.66 -40.32 -59.74
C TYR A 705 -23.19 -39.96 -59.50
N SER A 706 -22.70 -38.97 -60.24
CA SER A 706 -21.45 -38.26 -60.01
C SER A 706 -21.77 -36.80 -59.70
N PHE A 707 -21.14 -36.23 -58.67
CA PHE A 707 -21.25 -34.81 -58.33
C PHE A 707 -20.58 -33.96 -59.42
N THR A 708 -21.20 -32.85 -59.84
CA THR A 708 -20.68 -31.99 -60.93
C THR A 708 -20.45 -30.53 -60.56
N GLY A 709 -20.82 -30.10 -59.35
CA GLY A 709 -20.58 -28.73 -58.88
C GLY A 709 -21.69 -28.18 -57.98
N TRP A 710 -21.44 -26.99 -57.43
CA TRP A 710 -22.38 -26.21 -56.64
C TRP A 710 -22.91 -25.03 -57.48
N TYR A 711 -24.17 -24.65 -57.28
CA TYR A 711 -24.87 -23.62 -58.06
C TYR A 711 -25.66 -22.68 -57.14
N THR A 712 -25.79 -21.40 -57.48
CA THR A 712 -26.52 -20.40 -56.66
C THR A 712 -28.04 -20.44 -56.85
N ASP A 713 -28.55 -21.26 -57.77
CA ASP A 713 -29.97 -21.34 -58.09
C ASP A 713 -30.48 -22.78 -58.26
N THR A 714 -31.76 -23.00 -57.98
CA THR A 714 -32.43 -24.30 -58.02
C THR A 714 -32.62 -24.87 -59.43
N THR A 715 -32.42 -24.08 -60.49
CA THR A 715 -32.45 -24.53 -61.89
C THR A 715 -31.07 -24.93 -62.41
N LEU A 716 -30.02 -24.81 -61.57
CA LEU A 716 -28.63 -25.14 -61.87
C LEU A 716 -28.09 -24.36 -63.09
N SER A 717 -28.44 -23.08 -63.17
CA SER A 717 -28.03 -22.20 -64.28
C SER A 717 -26.72 -21.45 -64.02
N THR A 718 -26.48 -21.05 -62.77
CA THR A 718 -25.36 -20.21 -62.34
C THR A 718 -24.45 -21.01 -61.40
N PRO A 719 -23.29 -21.50 -61.87
CA PRO A 719 -22.36 -22.25 -61.03
C PRO A 719 -21.66 -21.32 -60.04
N TRP A 720 -21.34 -21.84 -58.85
CA TRP A 720 -20.51 -21.17 -57.85
C TRP A 720 -19.07 -21.65 -57.95
N ILE A 721 -18.15 -20.71 -58.20
CA ILE A 721 -16.73 -20.94 -58.44
C ILE A 721 -15.96 -20.46 -57.20
N PHE A 722 -15.63 -21.39 -56.30
CA PHE A 722 -14.97 -21.10 -55.01
C PHE A 722 -13.63 -20.34 -55.14
N GLU A 723 -12.96 -20.43 -56.28
CA GLU A 723 -11.70 -19.72 -56.59
C GLU A 723 -11.90 -18.34 -57.26
N GLU A 724 -13.14 -17.92 -57.49
CA GLU A 724 -13.49 -16.63 -58.11
C GLU A 724 -14.50 -15.85 -57.23
N ASP A 725 -15.65 -16.47 -56.93
CA ASP A 725 -16.80 -15.88 -56.25
C ASP A 725 -16.57 -15.56 -54.77
N VAL A 726 -17.32 -14.57 -54.26
CA VAL A 726 -17.27 -14.07 -52.88
C VAL A 726 -18.68 -13.93 -52.30
N VAL A 727 -18.81 -14.12 -50.98
CA VAL A 727 -20.10 -14.10 -50.28
C VAL A 727 -20.48 -12.64 -49.95
N THR A 728 -21.60 -12.18 -50.51
CA THR A 728 -22.13 -10.80 -50.32
C THR A 728 -23.56 -10.76 -49.77
N ASP A 729 -24.19 -11.92 -49.55
CA ASP A 729 -25.44 -12.07 -48.80
C ASP A 729 -25.54 -13.52 -48.29
N ASN A 730 -26.54 -13.80 -47.45
CA ASN A 730 -26.93 -15.16 -47.07
C ASN A 730 -27.46 -15.92 -48.30
N LEU A 731 -26.88 -17.08 -48.61
CA LEU A 731 -27.22 -17.83 -49.83
C LEU A 731 -27.23 -19.34 -49.62
N VAL A 732 -27.92 -20.03 -50.53
CA VAL A 732 -27.99 -21.50 -50.57
C VAL A 732 -27.31 -21.97 -51.86
N LEU A 733 -26.38 -22.91 -51.73
CA LEU A 733 -25.72 -23.58 -52.84
C LEU A 733 -26.38 -24.94 -53.09
N TYR A 734 -26.76 -25.20 -54.33
CA TYR A 734 -27.46 -26.41 -54.79
C TYR A 734 -26.51 -27.35 -55.51
N ALA A 735 -26.51 -28.63 -55.15
CA ALA A 735 -25.64 -29.64 -55.75
C ALA A 735 -26.16 -30.11 -57.12
N ALA A 736 -25.30 -30.07 -58.14
CA ALA A 736 -25.56 -30.64 -59.45
C ALA A 736 -25.02 -32.08 -59.56
N TRP A 737 -25.74 -32.90 -60.34
CA TRP A 737 -25.53 -34.34 -60.44
C TRP A 737 -25.67 -34.86 -61.87
N SER A 738 -24.70 -35.65 -62.32
CA SER A 738 -24.79 -36.43 -63.55
C SER A 738 -25.09 -37.90 -63.25
N LYS A 739 -26.06 -38.53 -63.92
CA LYS A 739 -26.38 -39.95 -63.68
C LYS A 739 -25.30 -40.84 -64.31
N ASN A 740 -24.77 -41.78 -63.54
CA ASN A 740 -23.76 -42.71 -64.01
C ASN A 740 -24.35 -43.67 -65.07
N PRO A 741 -23.61 -43.99 -66.16
CA PRO A 741 -24.13 -44.82 -67.24
C PRO A 741 -24.35 -46.27 -66.79
N GLU A 742 -25.53 -46.80 -67.06
CA GLU A 742 -25.88 -48.17 -66.68
C GLU A 742 -25.21 -49.19 -67.61
N ILE A 743 -24.30 -50.01 -67.06
CA ILE A 743 -23.57 -51.01 -67.85
C ILE A 743 -24.50 -52.17 -68.22
N ARG A 744 -24.59 -52.44 -69.53
CA ARG A 744 -25.35 -53.54 -70.13
C ARG A 744 -24.46 -54.43 -71.00
N PHE A 745 -24.84 -55.70 -71.14
CA PHE A 745 -24.13 -56.71 -71.91
C PHE A 745 -25.09 -57.59 -72.74
N ASN A 746 -24.51 -58.35 -73.66
CA ASN A 746 -25.19 -59.28 -74.55
C ASN A 746 -24.73 -60.72 -74.32
N VAL A 747 -25.66 -61.66 -74.38
CA VAL A 747 -25.41 -63.10 -74.32
C VAL A 747 -25.78 -63.69 -75.67
N THR A 748 -24.85 -64.40 -76.29
CA THR A 748 -25.09 -65.08 -77.58
C THR A 748 -24.90 -66.58 -77.42
N PHE A 749 -25.64 -67.36 -78.21
CA PHE A 749 -25.67 -68.81 -78.13
C PHE A 749 -25.16 -69.42 -79.44
N ASP A 750 -24.02 -70.10 -79.38
CA ASP A 750 -23.50 -70.89 -80.49
C ASP A 750 -23.93 -72.35 -80.31
N SER A 751 -24.92 -72.77 -81.09
CA SER A 751 -25.46 -74.13 -81.04
C SER A 751 -24.49 -75.21 -81.54
N ASN A 752 -23.26 -74.89 -81.94
CA ASN A 752 -22.23 -75.84 -82.42
C ASN A 752 -22.78 -76.78 -83.50
N GLY A 753 -23.48 -76.21 -84.49
CA GLY A 753 -24.15 -76.95 -85.57
C GLY A 753 -25.47 -77.63 -85.19
N GLY A 754 -26.11 -77.24 -84.09
CA GLY A 754 -27.54 -77.49 -83.82
C GLY A 754 -28.44 -76.32 -84.27
N SER A 755 -29.74 -76.39 -83.94
CA SER A 755 -30.74 -75.36 -84.25
C SER A 755 -30.39 -73.99 -83.66
N LEU A 756 -30.74 -72.91 -84.36
CA LEU A 756 -30.54 -71.52 -83.88
C LEU A 756 -31.28 -71.27 -82.55
N ILE A 757 -30.65 -70.52 -81.65
CA ILE A 757 -31.20 -70.03 -80.39
C ILE A 757 -30.97 -68.52 -80.32
N GLU A 758 -31.99 -67.75 -79.92
CA GLU A 758 -31.89 -66.30 -79.86
C GLU A 758 -31.08 -65.84 -78.64
N GLY A 759 -30.16 -64.88 -78.87
CA GLY A 759 -29.31 -64.30 -77.82
C GLY A 759 -29.96 -63.14 -77.09
N TYR A 760 -29.76 -63.08 -75.77
CA TYR A 760 -30.25 -61.99 -74.92
C TYR A 760 -29.43 -60.71 -75.11
N LYS A 761 -30.09 -59.55 -75.07
CA LYS A 761 -29.48 -58.23 -75.29
C LYS A 761 -29.81 -57.29 -74.14
N ASN A 762 -28.97 -56.29 -73.92
CA ASN A 762 -29.16 -55.24 -72.91
C ASN A 762 -29.32 -55.77 -71.46
N ILE A 763 -28.70 -56.91 -71.13
CA ILE A 763 -28.72 -57.50 -69.78
C ILE A 763 -27.88 -56.67 -68.83
N THR A 764 -28.44 -56.30 -67.67
CA THR A 764 -27.71 -55.51 -66.66
C THR A 764 -26.53 -56.28 -66.10
N ARG A 765 -25.39 -55.60 -65.93
CA ARG A 765 -24.20 -56.18 -65.29
C ARG A 765 -24.55 -56.77 -63.93
N GLY A 766 -24.37 -58.08 -63.77
CA GLY A 766 -24.66 -58.82 -62.54
C GLY A 766 -26.05 -59.46 -62.47
N SER A 767 -26.90 -59.33 -63.50
CA SER A 767 -28.13 -60.10 -63.60
C SER A 767 -27.86 -61.57 -63.97
N LEU A 768 -28.69 -62.48 -63.45
CA LEU A 768 -28.85 -63.82 -64.01
C LEU A 768 -29.52 -63.72 -65.40
N ILE A 769 -29.51 -64.84 -66.14
CA ILE A 769 -30.28 -65.03 -67.38
C ILE A 769 -31.14 -66.28 -67.25
N GLU A 770 -32.32 -66.26 -67.85
CA GLU A 770 -33.13 -67.46 -67.97
C GLU A 770 -32.45 -68.50 -68.86
N LYS A 771 -32.78 -69.78 -68.65
CA LYS A 771 -32.27 -70.86 -69.49
C LYS A 771 -33.06 -70.89 -70.81
N PRO A 772 -32.42 -70.71 -71.98
CA PRO A 772 -33.11 -70.79 -73.25
C PRO A 772 -33.56 -72.23 -73.54
N LEU A 773 -34.45 -72.38 -74.52
CA LEU A 773 -34.82 -73.70 -75.06
C LEU A 773 -33.56 -74.48 -75.47
N ASN A 774 -33.56 -75.79 -75.19
CA ASN A 774 -32.46 -76.66 -75.61
C ASN A 774 -32.45 -76.73 -77.16
N PRO A 775 -31.30 -76.51 -77.83
CA PRO A 775 -31.21 -76.70 -79.26
C PRO A 775 -31.34 -78.19 -79.63
N THR A 776 -31.64 -78.47 -80.90
CA THR A 776 -31.67 -79.83 -81.46
C THR A 776 -30.55 -80.04 -82.49
N LYS A 777 -30.04 -81.27 -82.59
CA LYS A 777 -29.00 -81.66 -83.56
C LYS A 777 -29.14 -83.15 -83.89
N GLU A 778 -29.29 -83.49 -85.16
CA GLU A 778 -29.59 -84.85 -85.59
C GLU A 778 -28.48 -85.84 -85.19
N GLY A 779 -28.85 -86.93 -84.52
CA GLY A 779 -27.90 -87.93 -84.00
C GLY A 779 -27.18 -87.55 -82.70
N TYR A 780 -27.52 -86.42 -82.05
CA TYR A 780 -26.91 -85.98 -80.80
C TYR A 780 -27.95 -85.56 -79.75
N LYS A 781 -27.58 -85.76 -78.48
CA LYS A 781 -28.29 -85.30 -77.28
C LYS A 781 -27.61 -84.04 -76.74
N PHE A 782 -28.40 -83.03 -76.40
CA PHE A 782 -27.90 -81.79 -75.80
C PHE A 782 -27.56 -82.03 -74.32
N ILE A 783 -26.37 -81.60 -73.90
CA ILE A 783 -25.86 -81.74 -72.52
C ILE A 783 -25.95 -80.43 -71.75
N GLY A 784 -25.73 -79.30 -72.41
CA GLY A 784 -25.79 -77.98 -71.77
C GLY A 784 -25.01 -76.91 -72.54
N TRP A 785 -25.08 -75.69 -72.03
CA TRP A 785 -24.33 -74.55 -72.54
C TRP A 785 -22.99 -74.41 -71.82
N SER A 786 -21.89 -74.23 -72.56
CA SER A 786 -20.54 -74.11 -72.04
C SER A 786 -20.00 -72.68 -72.17
N LYS A 787 -19.13 -72.32 -71.22
CA LYS A 787 -18.41 -71.03 -71.17
C LYS A 787 -17.27 -70.90 -72.19
N SER A 788 -16.91 -71.98 -72.88
CA SER A 788 -15.80 -72.02 -73.83
C SER A 788 -16.13 -72.89 -75.04
N ILE A 789 -15.37 -72.70 -76.13
CA ILE A 789 -15.42 -73.58 -77.31
C ILE A 789 -14.82 -74.97 -77.03
N GLU A 790 -13.99 -75.10 -75.99
CA GLU A 790 -13.40 -76.37 -75.53
C GLU A 790 -14.42 -77.28 -74.81
N LEU A 791 -15.61 -76.76 -74.53
CA LEU A 791 -16.73 -77.47 -73.89
C LEU A 791 -16.39 -78.04 -72.50
N ASP A 792 -15.44 -77.44 -71.80
CA ASP A 792 -14.89 -77.88 -70.52
C ASP A 792 -15.82 -77.60 -69.32
N SER A 793 -16.37 -76.38 -69.25
CA SER A 793 -17.16 -75.89 -68.12
C SER A 793 -18.56 -75.45 -68.55
N LEU A 794 -19.61 -75.96 -67.91
CA LEU A 794 -21.01 -75.59 -68.19
C LEU A 794 -21.44 -74.34 -67.41
N TRP A 795 -22.25 -73.49 -68.04
CA TRP A 795 -22.89 -72.32 -67.44
C TRP A 795 -24.07 -72.73 -66.55
N GLN A 796 -24.05 -72.31 -65.29
CA GLN A 796 -25.11 -72.58 -64.31
C GLN A 796 -26.09 -71.39 -64.27
N PHE A 797 -27.20 -71.49 -65.00
CA PHE A 797 -28.17 -70.40 -65.18
C PHE A 797 -28.72 -69.83 -63.86
N ASP A 798 -28.85 -70.66 -62.82
CA ASP A 798 -29.38 -70.26 -61.52
C ASP A 798 -28.34 -69.54 -60.62
N ASN A 799 -27.04 -69.62 -60.96
CA ASN A 799 -25.92 -69.20 -60.10
C ASN A 799 -24.91 -68.24 -60.77
N GLU A 800 -24.87 -68.17 -62.10
CA GLU A 800 -23.87 -67.38 -62.85
C GLU A 800 -24.49 -66.16 -63.53
N THR A 801 -23.88 -64.99 -63.30
CA THR A 801 -24.40 -63.69 -63.72
C THR A 801 -23.61 -63.08 -64.88
N VAL A 802 -24.30 -62.31 -65.73
CA VAL A 802 -23.70 -61.68 -66.92
C VAL A 802 -22.86 -60.48 -66.49
N THR A 803 -21.54 -60.66 -66.46
CA THR A 803 -20.57 -59.65 -66.00
C THR A 803 -19.76 -59.00 -67.13
N LYS A 804 -19.94 -59.49 -68.35
CA LYS A 804 -19.40 -59.00 -69.64
C LYS A 804 -20.22 -59.59 -70.79
N ASP A 805 -20.01 -59.12 -72.02
CA ASP A 805 -20.47 -59.82 -73.23
C ASP A 805 -19.90 -61.25 -73.27
N ILE A 806 -20.75 -62.23 -73.60
CA ILE A 806 -20.39 -63.65 -73.55
C ILE A 806 -21.06 -64.45 -74.69
N ILE A 807 -20.32 -65.44 -75.18
CA ILE A 807 -20.80 -66.48 -76.09
C ILE A 807 -20.87 -67.79 -75.31
N LEU A 808 -22.01 -68.46 -75.35
CA LEU A 808 -22.24 -69.75 -74.71
C LEU A 808 -22.39 -70.84 -75.78
N TYR A 809 -21.61 -71.92 -75.66
CA TYR A 809 -21.41 -72.93 -76.69
C TYR A 809 -22.13 -74.24 -76.36
N ALA A 810 -22.93 -74.79 -77.28
CA ALA A 810 -23.68 -76.01 -77.01
C ALA A 810 -22.77 -77.24 -76.91
N LYS A 811 -22.88 -77.98 -75.80
CA LYS A 811 -22.22 -79.28 -75.59
C LYS A 811 -23.15 -80.42 -76.00
N TRP A 812 -22.60 -81.36 -76.77
CA TRP A 812 -23.33 -82.45 -77.40
C TRP A 812 -22.74 -83.81 -77.03
N GLU A 813 -23.60 -84.80 -76.81
CA GLU A 813 -23.29 -86.22 -76.67
C GLU A 813 -23.86 -86.96 -77.88
N LYS A 814 -23.15 -87.93 -78.46
CA LYS A 814 -23.63 -88.64 -79.65
C LYS A 814 -24.58 -89.77 -79.22
N ASN A 815 -25.71 -89.92 -79.92
CA ASN A 815 -26.64 -91.01 -79.67
C ASN A 815 -26.12 -92.32 -80.28
N ASP A 816 -26.17 -93.40 -79.51
CA ASP A 816 -25.94 -94.76 -80.03
C ASP A 816 -27.14 -95.25 -80.88
N PRO A 817 -26.91 -96.10 -81.89
CA PRO A 817 -27.98 -96.65 -82.71
C PRO A 817 -28.82 -97.65 -81.91
N VAL A 818 -30.15 -97.46 -81.93
CA VAL A 818 -31.11 -98.33 -81.25
C VAL A 818 -31.77 -99.25 -82.28
N ASP A 819 -31.72 -100.57 -82.05
CA ASP A 819 -32.42 -101.57 -82.87
C ASP A 819 -33.96 -101.45 -82.76
N PRO A 820 -34.72 -101.80 -83.80
CA PRO A 820 -36.18 -101.70 -83.79
C PRO A 820 -36.82 -102.79 -82.91
N VAL A 821 -37.84 -102.42 -82.13
CA VAL A 821 -38.61 -103.33 -81.27
C VAL A 821 -40.12 -103.02 -81.41
N ASP A 822 -40.96 -104.04 -81.26
CA ASP A 822 -42.36 -104.09 -81.71
C ASP A 822 -43.38 -103.17 -80.99
N PRO A 823 -44.49 -102.79 -81.66
CA PRO A 823 -45.57 -101.97 -81.09
C PRO A 823 -46.71 -102.79 -80.45
N VAL A 824 -46.88 -102.68 -79.13
CA VAL A 824 -47.93 -103.33 -78.30
C VAL A 824 -48.09 -102.52 -77.00
N ASP A 825 -49.24 -102.23 -76.38
CA ASP A 825 -50.67 -102.24 -76.77
C ASP A 825 -51.40 -101.09 -76.02
N PRO A 826 -52.56 -100.57 -76.47
CA PRO A 826 -53.26 -99.45 -75.82
C PRO A 826 -54.39 -99.88 -74.86
N VAL A 827 -54.22 -99.67 -73.56
CA VAL A 827 -55.21 -99.88 -72.47
C VAL A 827 -54.80 -99.06 -71.24
N ASP A 828 -55.69 -98.48 -70.42
CA ASP A 828 -57.14 -98.26 -70.53
C ASP A 828 -57.53 -97.00 -69.70
N PRO A 829 -58.69 -96.35 -69.92
CA PRO A 829 -59.04 -95.08 -69.28
C PRO A 829 -59.67 -95.24 -67.88
N VAL A 830 -59.72 -94.15 -67.09
CA VAL A 830 -60.47 -94.11 -65.81
C VAL A 830 -61.33 -92.85 -65.72
N ASP A 831 -62.57 -93.00 -66.22
CA ASP A 831 -63.85 -92.41 -65.79
C ASP A 831 -64.08 -90.88 -65.63
N PRO A 832 -65.35 -90.41 -65.73
CA PRO A 832 -65.64 -89.06 -66.21
C PRO A 832 -65.98 -88.01 -65.14
N ILE A 833 -65.94 -86.76 -65.60
CA ILE A 833 -66.39 -85.52 -64.94
C ILE A 833 -67.92 -85.40 -64.97
N ASP A 834 -68.56 -84.89 -63.90
CA ASP A 834 -69.71 -83.96 -63.96
C ASP A 834 -70.25 -83.57 -62.55
N PRO A 835 -71.07 -82.49 -62.39
CA PRO A 835 -71.10 -81.24 -63.16
C PRO A 835 -71.20 -79.94 -62.31
N VAL A 836 -70.37 -78.96 -62.69
CA VAL A 836 -70.64 -77.49 -62.86
C VAL A 836 -71.88 -76.83 -62.22
N LYS A 837 -71.70 -75.65 -61.57
CA LYS A 837 -72.39 -74.33 -61.80
C LYS A 837 -72.38 -73.39 -60.56
N PRO A 838 -72.52 -72.04 -60.72
CA PRO A 838 -72.01 -71.17 -61.80
C PRO A 838 -71.43 -69.78 -61.35
N VAL A 839 -70.54 -69.18 -62.17
CA VAL A 839 -70.49 -67.76 -62.67
C VAL A 839 -70.84 -66.62 -61.67
N GLU A 840 -69.90 -65.75 -61.21
CA GLU A 840 -69.44 -64.42 -61.76
C GLU A 840 -70.55 -63.31 -61.87
N PRO A 841 -70.28 -62.08 -62.37
CA PRO A 841 -69.52 -60.92 -61.83
C PRO A 841 -70.49 -59.78 -61.32
N THR A 842 -70.31 -58.44 -61.28
CA THR A 842 -69.37 -57.40 -61.81
C THR A 842 -69.26 -56.14 -60.90
N ASP A 843 -68.13 -55.42 -61.00
CA ASP A 843 -67.91 -53.99 -61.38
C ASP A 843 -69.12 -53.07 -61.77
N PRO A 844 -68.96 -51.72 -61.96
CA PRO A 844 -67.97 -50.71 -61.49
C PRO A 844 -68.64 -49.35 -61.05
N VAL A 845 -67.86 -48.23 -60.93
CA VAL A 845 -68.05 -46.90 -61.62
C VAL A 845 -67.29 -45.72 -60.94
N GLU A 846 -66.77 -44.78 -61.74
CA GLU A 846 -66.16 -43.48 -61.33
C GLU A 846 -67.16 -42.29 -61.44
N GLN A 847 -66.98 -41.20 -60.66
CA GLN A 847 -67.21 -39.81 -61.14
C GLN A 847 -66.66 -38.67 -60.25
N ASP A 848 -66.77 -37.43 -60.74
CA ASP A 848 -65.99 -36.22 -60.41
C ASP A 848 -66.49 -35.27 -59.27
N ASP A 849 -65.50 -34.57 -58.67
CA ASP A 849 -65.46 -33.15 -58.22
C ASP A 849 -66.28 -32.62 -57.00
N LYS A 850 -65.73 -31.55 -56.39
CA LYS A 850 -66.30 -30.51 -55.46
C LYS A 850 -66.35 -30.67 -53.93
N THR A 851 -65.21 -30.35 -53.31
CA THR A 851 -64.99 -29.24 -52.31
C THR A 851 -65.75 -29.11 -50.95
N ILE A 852 -64.97 -28.73 -49.91
CA ILE A 852 -65.23 -27.74 -48.80
C ILE A 852 -65.64 -28.22 -47.35
N LYS A 853 -64.71 -27.99 -46.38
CA LYS A 853 -64.85 -27.55 -44.93
C LYS A 853 -65.53 -28.48 -43.86
N VAL A 854 -65.25 -28.45 -42.53
CA VAL A 854 -64.19 -27.86 -41.63
C VAL A 854 -64.28 -28.43 -40.16
N GLU A 855 -63.23 -28.28 -39.32
CA GLU A 855 -63.19 -28.42 -37.80
C GLU A 855 -63.47 -29.82 -37.16
N LYS A 856 -63.02 -30.24 -35.94
CA LYS A 856 -61.94 -29.92 -34.94
C LYS A 856 -61.66 -31.24 -34.12
N THR A 857 -61.08 -31.45 -32.92
CA THR A 857 -60.67 -30.73 -31.66
C THR A 857 -59.43 -31.38 -30.96
N ASP A 858 -58.47 -30.55 -30.51
CA ASP A 858 -57.84 -30.45 -29.16
C ASP A 858 -56.98 -31.56 -28.43
N GLU A 859 -55.80 -31.10 -27.99
CA GLU A 859 -54.99 -31.36 -26.76
C GLU A 859 -53.93 -32.50 -26.56
N LEU A 860 -52.68 -32.03 -26.34
CA LEU A 860 -51.59 -32.43 -25.41
C LEU A 860 -50.83 -33.78 -25.50
N PRO A 861 -49.48 -33.72 -25.41
CA PRO A 861 -48.70 -34.48 -24.42
C PRO A 861 -47.60 -33.64 -23.71
N SER A 862 -46.78 -34.26 -22.84
CA SER A 862 -45.94 -33.58 -21.83
C SER A 862 -44.40 -33.67 -21.99
N THR A 863 -43.72 -32.52 -21.81
CA THR A 863 -42.26 -32.32 -21.55
C THR A 863 -42.06 -30.94 -20.89
N GLY A 864 -40.97 -30.64 -20.15
CA GLY A 864 -39.86 -31.50 -19.70
C GLY A 864 -38.63 -30.72 -19.15
N ILE A 865 -38.59 -30.48 -17.82
CA ILE A 865 -37.43 -30.03 -17.00
C ILE A 865 -36.76 -28.68 -17.40
N ASN A 866 -37.16 -27.58 -16.74
CA ASN A 866 -36.30 -26.79 -15.81
C ASN A 866 -37.02 -25.56 -15.21
N ASP A 867 -36.52 -25.08 -14.07
CA ASP A 867 -37.05 -23.97 -13.25
C ASP A 867 -36.42 -22.62 -13.65
N PRO A 868 -37.21 -21.56 -13.84
CA PRO A 868 -36.84 -20.28 -13.21
C PRO A 868 -38.00 -19.45 -12.62
N GLN A 869 -37.86 -19.12 -11.33
CA GLN A 869 -38.30 -17.90 -10.62
C GLN A 869 -39.79 -17.48 -10.56
N ALA A 870 -40.28 -17.39 -9.30
CA ALA A 870 -41.23 -16.39 -8.76
C ALA A 870 -42.69 -16.38 -9.31
N ILE A 871 -43.72 -16.13 -8.49
CA ILE A 871 -44.06 -14.81 -7.91
C ILE A 871 -45.11 -14.95 -6.77
N GLN A 872 -45.02 -14.09 -5.73
CA GLN A 872 -46.06 -13.75 -4.71
C GLN A 872 -46.49 -14.80 -3.64
N VAL A 873 -46.88 -14.46 -2.39
CA VAL A 873 -46.73 -13.22 -1.57
C VAL A 873 -46.96 -13.50 -0.05
N ILE A 874 -46.50 -12.58 0.83
CA ILE A 874 -46.98 -12.19 2.19
C ILE A 874 -45.75 -11.59 2.94
N ILE A 875 -45.51 -10.27 2.96
CA ILE A 875 -46.11 -9.19 3.80
C ILE A 875 -45.81 -9.34 5.31
N ILE A 876 -45.01 -8.41 5.88
CA ILE A 876 -45.32 -7.53 7.05
C ILE A 876 -44.06 -6.75 7.52
N LEU A 877 -44.14 -5.40 7.56
CA LEU A 877 -43.35 -4.41 8.33
C LEU A 877 -41.79 -4.41 8.19
N SER A 878 -41.07 -3.27 8.30
CA SER A 878 -41.45 -1.85 8.41
C SER A 878 -40.26 -0.94 8.06
N GLY A 879 -40.53 0.18 7.38
CA GLY A 879 -39.59 1.28 7.20
C GLY A 879 -40.28 2.46 6.49
N PHE A 880 -40.04 3.69 6.93
CA PHE A 880 -40.58 4.91 6.32
C PHE A 880 -39.48 5.95 6.16
N LEU A 881 -39.50 6.69 5.05
CA LEU A 881 -38.41 7.55 4.60
C LEU A 881 -38.53 8.98 5.17
N LEU A 882 -37.43 9.75 5.07
CA LEU A 882 -37.42 11.21 5.13
C LEU A 882 -38.29 11.80 3.99
N VAL A 883 -38.71 13.08 3.97
CA VAL A 883 -37.88 14.26 3.63
C VAL A 883 -38.65 15.59 3.86
N ILE A 884 -37.98 16.57 4.47
CA ILE A 884 -38.07 18.06 4.36
C ILE A 884 -39.43 18.75 4.08
N THR A 885 -39.86 19.65 4.98
CA THR A 885 -40.11 21.08 4.64
C THR A 885 -40.37 22.04 5.84
N SER A 886 -39.61 23.15 5.84
CA SER A 886 -39.85 24.53 6.34
C SER A 886 -40.82 24.89 7.51
N LEU A 887 -40.31 25.79 8.37
CA LEU A 887 -40.97 26.96 9.00
C LEU A 887 -41.89 26.84 10.26
N LYS A 888 -41.42 27.54 11.31
CA LYS A 888 -42.13 28.37 12.32
C LYS A 888 -42.81 27.74 13.56
N SER A 889 -42.47 28.39 14.69
CA SER A 889 -43.33 28.71 15.86
C SER A 889 -43.23 27.86 17.15
N LYS A 890 -42.46 28.41 18.11
CA LYS A 890 -42.77 28.52 19.56
C LYS A 890 -43.79 27.52 20.19
N ARG A 891 -43.33 26.68 21.13
CA ARG A 891 -43.47 26.92 22.60
C ARG A 891 -42.89 25.83 23.52
N ASN A 892 -42.24 26.29 24.59
CA ASN A 892 -42.31 25.84 25.99
C ASN A 892 -42.27 24.34 26.40
N SER A 893 -41.17 24.01 27.10
CA SER A 893 -41.10 23.63 28.54
C SER A 893 -41.32 22.19 29.03
N GLN A 894 -40.53 21.87 30.07
CA GLN A 894 -40.60 20.74 31.02
C GLN A 894 -40.13 19.37 30.48
N ASN A 895 -39.27 18.62 31.18
CA ASN A 895 -38.55 18.86 32.46
C ASN A 895 -37.05 18.58 32.30
#